data_AF-A0A813JET0-F1
#
_entry.id   AF-A0A813JET0-F1
#
_cell.length_a   1.000
_cell.length_b   1.000
_cell.length_c   1.000
_cell.angle_alpha   90.00
_cell.angle_beta   90.00
_cell.angle_gamma   90.00
#
_symmetry.space_group_name_H-M   'P 1'
#
loop_
_entity.id
_entity.type
_entity.pdbx_description
1 polymer ?
#
loop_
_entity_poly.entity_id
_entity_poly.type
_entity_poly.pdbx_seq_one_letter_code
_entity_poly.pdbx_strand_id
1 'polypeptide(L)'
;MSLPEKLPALRFIGLGLTEAGIEHNGRSILDLAEFLYACFEADSEDRCLLSVLNTDNLPFNGDAVRSHVCSCDFTQEASRAQEFEAWLAKRVCFHNTMVDRITSHREGCPDVPRAEPLPAKALVIEDLQGVLPVQFSSVPGVLVRSQPGQLAVDIALKLRIANAIHTAMVYAMALGGLFRTDACVGHADVLPYLEQLFERDIVCCCAELQVPRLTVTPIFSEWMSRLQHRHFGLECFFVCQNATQKMGIRLLPSVRATIGAGEVPSDFMVFALAVMLRFLTPIGDQPRVGENPLVFVGRLDPFETHGSGWKAQVGSPQTPAEDWSYVPGLYVRPSSKTYEFKDGDGIVPLLLRPLGRPGGCSTTAAASIASEVLSRLEGFDPRGVPEHAQLASRVATMLRRLLSGESSLQVLADLKPQQPLLLEERHLEEAVKQEVEAAEAVDVHTHLFPAGHGESLMEYGIDAMLTYHYLLAEYLATSRESPEAFYALPGSIQAERVWEGLFVNSSPLSEQCRGVLTTLQALGLREQVAARDLAAIRRWYAGQDAEMFNEKMMRLARLRYVVTSHDPFDPMQLVGCLEPPPCPPRYRSALALDKLLEGDWASVCHSLESSGKPTTLRGVYALVHDCVRTMNPVYLTGSTPDGFVYSKGPRAMPEEMWDENLQNSYCNALPLPSAEQVLDAVVLPICRELCLPLNLRMGTRRSVQPALRLAGDGVGPAPLESLGHLCEANPAVKFLFTVLSRSDQHE
;
A
#
# COMPACT_ATOMS: atom_id res chain seq x y z
N MET A 1 -0.43 -35.98 -29.46
CA MET A 1 -1.55 -35.18 -28.90
C MET A 1 -2.27 -34.46 -30.04
N SER A 2 -3.61 -34.53 -30.16
CA SER A 2 -4.37 -33.79 -31.21
C SER A 2 -4.89 -32.42 -30.75
N LEU A 3 -4.36 -31.89 -29.64
CA LEU A 3 -4.89 -30.70 -28.96
C LEU A 3 -4.39 -29.38 -29.58
N PRO A 4 -3.09 -29.24 -29.96
CA PRO A 4 -2.57 -27.96 -30.43
C PRO A 4 -3.22 -27.42 -31.71
N GLU A 5 -3.54 -28.28 -32.67
CA GLU A 5 -4.28 -27.90 -33.89
C GLU A 5 -5.70 -27.38 -33.58
N LYS A 6 -6.29 -27.81 -32.46
CA LYS A 6 -7.64 -27.40 -32.02
C LYS A 6 -7.62 -26.09 -31.22
N LEU A 7 -6.46 -25.51 -30.95
CA LEU A 7 -6.29 -24.30 -30.15
C LEU A 7 -5.58 -23.19 -30.95
N PRO A 8 -6.15 -22.71 -32.07
CA PRO A 8 -5.52 -21.69 -32.90
C PRO A 8 -5.31 -20.35 -32.17
N ALA A 9 -6.14 -20.08 -31.15
CA ALA A 9 -6.07 -18.87 -30.33
C ALA A 9 -5.25 -19.04 -29.03
N LEU A 10 -4.52 -20.16 -28.86
CA LEU A 10 -3.65 -20.33 -27.69
C LEU A 10 -2.55 -19.25 -27.70
N ARG A 11 -2.43 -18.54 -26.59
CA ARG A 11 -1.42 -17.48 -26.40
C ARG A 11 -0.62 -17.61 -25.11
N PHE A 12 -1.16 -18.29 -24.10
CA PHE A 12 -0.55 -18.38 -22.78
C PHE A 12 -0.55 -19.82 -22.27
N ILE A 13 0.56 -20.24 -21.69
CA ILE A 13 0.73 -21.52 -21.00
C ILE A 13 1.18 -21.19 -19.58
N GLY A 14 0.30 -21.43 -18.60
CA GLY A 14 0.62 -21.29 -17.18
C GLY A 14 1.22 -22.58 -16.63
N LEU A 15 2.31 -22.48 -15.89
CA LEU A 15 2.96 -23.59 -15.18
C LEU A 15 2.87 -23.33 -13.68
N GLY A 16 2.51 -24.35 -12.90
CA GLY A 16 2.57 -24.32 -11.43
C GLY A 16 3.67 -25.25 -10.93
N LEU A 17 4.89 -25.07 -11.42
CA LEU A 17 6.00 -25.98 -11.15
C LEU A 17 6.94 -25.40 -10.09
N THR A 18 7.06 -26.12 -8.98
CA THR A 18 8.07 -25.86 -7.94
C THR A 18 9.48 -26.11 -8.48
N GLU A 19 10.51 -25.73 -7.72
CA GLU A 19 11.91 -26.06 -8.04
C GLU A 19 12.12 -27.56 -8.31
N ALA A 20 11.48 -28.43 -7.51
CA ALA A 20 11.53 -29.88 -7.73
C ALA A 20 10.80 -30.35 -9.00
N GLY A 21 9.86 -29.55 -9.51
CA GLY A 21 9.15 -29.83 -10.77
C GLY A 21 9.90 -29.33 -12.02
N ILE A 22 10.89 -28.44 -11.85
CA ILE A 22 11.74 -27.91 -12.92
C ILE A 22 13.06 -28.68 -12.88
N GLU A 23 13.00 -29.92 -13.34
CA GLU A 23 14.13 -30.85 -13.37
C GLU A 23 14.38 -31.36 -14.79
N HIS A 24 15.64 -31.55 -15.14
CA HIS A 24 16.02 -32.14 -16.42
C HIS A 24 15.45 -33.55 -16.55
N ASN A 25 14.74 -33.83 -17.66
CA ASN A 25 13.97 -35.06 -17.88
C ASN A 25 12.90 -35.37 -16.81
N GLY A 26 12.53 -34.39 -15.99
CA GLY A 26 11.34 -34.47 -15.13
C GLY A 26 10.08 -34.59 -15.97
N ARG A 27 9.08 -35.33 -15.48
CA ARG A 27 7.84 -35.62 -16.24
C ARG A 27 7.17 -34.35 -16.77
N SER A 28 7.08 -33.30 -15.95
CA SER A 28 6.48 -32.02 -16.32
C SER A 28 7.21 -31.30 -17.46
N ILE A 29 8.55 -31.39 -17.49
CA ILE A 29 9.36 -30.81 -18.57
C ILE A 29 9.19 -31.61 -19.85
N LEU A 30 9.18 -32.94 -19.77
CA LEU A 30 8.93 -33.81 -20.92
C LEU A 30 7.55 -33.55 -21.53
N ASP A 31 6.51 -33.49 -20.68
CA ASP A 31 5.13 -33.20 -21.13
C ASP A 31 5.04 -31.81 -21.79
N LEU A 32 5.74 -30.80 -21.25
CA LEU A 32 5.81 -29.46 -21.86
C LEU A 32 6.56 -29.48 -23.19
N ALA A 33 7.69 -30.18 -23.28
CA ALA A 33 8.48 -30.30 -24.51
C ALA A 33 7.68 -31.01 -25.61
N GLU A 34 7.00 -32.12 -25.28
CA GLU A 34 6.10 -32.83 -26.20
C GLU A 34 4.96 -31.92 -26.69
N PHE A 35 4.36 -31.14 -25.78
CA PHE A 35 3.29 -30.21 -26.13
C PHE A 35 3.78 -29.08 -27.05
N LEU A 36 4.93 -28.47 -26.74
CA LEU A 36 5.53 -27.41 -27.56
C LEU A 36 5.98 -27.94 -28.93
N TYR A 37 6.48 -29.17 -29.01
CA TYR A 37 6.83 -29.81 -30.28
C TYR A 37 5.60 -30.03 -31.15
N ALA A 38 4.48 -30.47 -30.56
CA ALA A 38 3.22 -30.58 -31.28
C ALA A 38 2.66 -29.20 -31.70
N CYS A 39 2.92 -28.13 -30.94
CA CYS A 39 2.62 -26.76 -31.38
C CYS A 39 3.49 -26.33 -32.57
N PHE A 40 4.77 -26.73 -32.61
CA PHE A 40 5.68 -26.51 -33.72
C PHE A 40 5.25 -27.24 -34.99
N GLU A 41 4.82 -28.50 -34.89
CA GLU A 41 4.30 -29.26 -36.04
C GLU A 41 3.00 -28.65 -36.59
N ALA A 42 2.19 -28.05 -35.74
CA ALA A 42 0.93 -27.39 -36.09
C ALA A 42 1.08 -25.89 -36.39
N ASP A 43 2.29 -25.32 -36.38
CA ASP A 43 2.48 -23.88 -36.52
C ASP A 43 2.20 -23.41 -37.96
N SER A 44 1.63 -22.22 -38.08
CA SER A 44 1.40 -21.52 -39.34
C SER A 44 1.96 -20.10 -39.25
N GLU A 45 2.27 -19.46 -40.38
CA GLU A 45 2.90 -18.13 -40.38
C GLU A 45 2.07 -17.08 -39.61
N ASP A 46 0.73 -17.17 -39.64
CA ASP A 46 -0.22 -16.23 -39.04
C ASP A 46 -0.45 -16.40 -37.52
N ARG A 47 0.20 -17.38 -36.86
CA ARG A 47 -0.04 -17.66 -35.43
C ARG A 47 0.65 -16.64 -34.52
N CYS A 48 -0.04 -16.24 -33.44
CA CYS A 48 0.51 -15.37 -32.39
C CYS A 48 1.65 -16.06 -31.61
N LEU A 49 2.53 -15.26 -31.01
CA LEU A 49 3.56 -15.75 -30.08
C LEU A 49 2.92 -16.43 -28.86
N LEU A 50 3.58 -17.49 -28.37
CA LEU A 50 3.21 -18.21 -27.17
C LEU A 50 4.00 -17.70 -25.97
N SER A 51 3.33 -17.35 -24.88
CA SER A 51 3.94 -16.97 -23.61
C SER A 51 3.85 -18.11 -22.61
N VAL A 52 4.99 -18.56 -22.10
CA VAL A 52 5.09 -19.54 -21.01
C VAL A 52 5.35 -18.80 -19.71
N LEU A 53 4.47 -18.98 -18.72
CA LEU A 53 4.47 -18.27 -17.45
C LEU A 53 4.51 -19.29 -16.30
N ASN A 54 5.63 -19.43 -15.58
CA ASN A 54 5.62 -20.18 -14.33
C ASN A 54 5.05 -19.32 -13.20
N THR A 55 4.30 -19.90 -12.28
CA THR A 55 3.67 -19.19 -11.15
C THR A 55 4.21 -19.70 -9.81
N ASP A 56 5.48 -20.10 -9.77
CA ASP A 56 6.18 -20.55 -8.57
C ASP A 56 7.46 -19.75 -8.30
N ASN A 57 7.98 -19.89 -7.09
CA ASN A 57 8.99 -19.05 -6.46
C ASN A 57 10.43 -19.49 -6.73
N LEU A 58 10.71 -19.90 -7.96
CA LEU A 58 12.07 -20.15 -8.44
C LEU A 58 12.59 -18.92 -9.19
N PRO A 59 13.69 -18.27 -8.77
CA PRO A 59 14.32 -17.22 -9.54
C PRO A 59 14.70 -17.70 -10.94
N PHE A 60 14.52 -16.85 -11.96
CA PHE A 60 14.84 -17.16 -13.35
C PHE A 60 14.14 -18.43 -13.89
N ASN A 61 12.91 -18.68 -13.42
CA ASN A 61 12.15 -19.89 -13.76
C ASN A 61 11.87 -20.04 -15.27
N GLY A 62 11.65 -18.95 -16.00
CA GLY A 62 11.46 -18.98 -17.45
C GLY A 62 12.71 -19.47 -18.18
N ASP A 63 13.87 -18.95 -17.79
CA ASP A 63 15.16 -19.36 -18.35
C ASP A 63 15.48 -20.83 -18.03
N ALA A 64 15.23 -21.26 -16.78
CA ALA A 64 15.42 -22.64 -16.37
C ALA A 64 14.51 -23.60 -17.14
N VAL A 65 13.21 -23.29 -17.25
CA VAL A 65 12.26 -24.09 -18.03
C VAL A 65 12.68 -24.18 -19.49
N ARG A 66 13.07 -23.08 -20.12
CA ARG A 66 13.57 -23.07 -21.50
C ARG A 66 14.78 -23.98 -21.66
N SER A 67 15.77 -23.85 -20.76
CA SER A 67 16.99 -24.64 -20.78
C SER A 67 16.70 -26.14 -20.68
N HIS A 68 15.80 -26.54 -19.78
CA HIS A 68 15.42 -27.94 -19.61
C HIS A 68 14.58 -28.47 -20.78
N VAL A 69 13.67 -27.67 -21.35
CA VAL A 69 12.92 -28.05 -22.56
C VAL A 69 13.87 -28.27 -23.73
N CYS A 70 14.85 -27.39 -23.95
CA CYS A 70 15.84 -27.54 -25.01
C CYS A 70 16.73 -28.78 -24.78
N SER A 71 17.20 -29.01 -23.56
CA SER A 71 18.19 -30.05 -23.27
C SER A 71 17.61 -31.44 -23.02
N CYS A 72 16.32 -31.58 -22.73
CA CYS A 72 15.72 -32.88 -22.38
C CYS A 72 15.83 -33.92 -23.51
N ASP A 73 15.81 -35.20 -23.12
CA ASP A 73 16.02 -36.34 -24.02
C ASP A 73 15.03 -36.32 -25.19
N PHE A 74 13.75 -36.01 -24.92
CA PHE A 74 12.73 -35.90 -25.96
C PHE A 74 13.11 -34.89 -27.06
N THR A 75 13.57 -33.70 -26.68
CA THR A 75 13.95 -32.65 -27.64
C THR A 75 15.22 -33.03 -28.39
N GLN A 76 16.20 -33.60 -27.70
CA GLN A 76 17.49 -33.98 -28.29
C GLN A 76 17.35 -35.17 -29.26
N GLU A 77 16.42 -36.09 -29.00
CA GLU A 77 16.13 -37.24 -29.87
C GLU A 77 15.17 -36.92 -31.02
N ALA A 78 14.56 -35.72 -31.04
CA ALA A 78 13.62 -35.33 -32.08
C ALA A 78 14.31 -35.19 -33.45
N SER A 79 13.70 -35.76 -34.50
CA SER A 79 14.25 -35.74 -35.88
C SER A 79 14.46 -34.33 -36.44
N ARG A 80 13.72 -33.34 -35.93
CA ARG A 80 13.78 -31.91 -36.30
C ARG A 80 14.21 -31.02 -35.13
N ALA A 81 15.07 -31.51 -34.23
CA ALA A 81 15.50 -30.80 -33.02
C ALA A 81 15.99 -29.37 -33.29
N GLN A 82 16.87 -29.17 -34.29
CA GLN A 82 17.41 -27.83 -34.62
C GLN A 82 16.33 -26.85 -35.11
N GLU A 83 15.38 -27.32 -35.93
CA GLU A 83 14.27 -26.49 -36.39
C GLU A 83 13.32 -26.14 -35.25
N PHE A 84 13.07 -27.09 -34.34
CA PHE A 84 12.26 -26.89 -33.16
C PHE A 84 12.91 -25.89 -32.18
N GLU A 85 14.22 -25.99 -31.93
CA GLU A 85 14.95 -25.02 -31.11
C GLU A 85 14.91 -23.60 -31.71
N ALA A 86 15.09 -23.48 -33.03
CA ALA A 86 14.96 -22.20 -33.73
C ALA A 86 13.52 -21.65 -33.64
N TRP A 87 12.51 -22.53 -33.72
CA TRP A 87 11.12 -22.17 -33.52
C TRP A 87 10.86 -21.68 -32.10
N LEU A 88 11.32 -22.40 -31.07
CA LEU A 88 11.19 -21.98 -29.67
C LEU A 88 11.77 -20.57 -29.46
N ALA A 89 12.96 -20.30 -30.00
CA ALA A 89 13.60 -18.99 -29.88
C ALA A 89 12.83 -17.85 -30.57
N LYS A 90 12.06 -18.15 -31.62
CA LYS A 90 11.33 -17.15 -32.42
C LYS A 90 9.86 -17.00 -32.01
N ARG A 91 9.22 -18.09 -31.57
CA ARG A 91 7.76 -18.20 -31.42
C ARG A 91 7.30 -18.35 -29.96
N VAL A 92 8.21 -18.66 -29.04
CA VAL A 92 7.89 -18.87 -27.62
C VAL A 92 8.68 -17.92 -26.74
N CYS A 93 7.97 -17.14 -25.95
CA CYS A 93 8.55 -16.29 -24.90
C CYS A 93 8.40 -17.01 -23.55
N PHE A 94 9.53 -17.45 -22.98
CA PHE A 94 9.56 -17.98 -21.63
C PHE A 94 9.80 -16.82 -20.66
N HIS A 95 8.74 -16.37 -20.00
CA HIS A 95 8.87 -15.23 -19.10
C HIS A 95 9.38 -15.68 -17.74
N ASN A 96 10.34 -14.93 -17.21
CA ASN A 96 10.68 -15.01 -15.80
C ASN A 96 9.60 -14.32 -14.97
N THR A 97 9.26 -14.92 -13.84
CA THR A 97 8.22 -14.40 -12.95
C THR A 97 8.65 -14.40 -11.49
N MET A 98 7.93 -13.61 -10.69
CA MET A 98 7.95 -13.67 -9.23
C MET A 98 6.51 -13.68 -8.74
N VAL A 99 6.20 -14.60 -7.82
CA VAL A 99 4.87 -14.68 -7.18
C VAL A 99 4.99 -14.29 -5.72
N ASP A 100 4.08 -13.46 -5.22
CA ASP A 100 3.99 -13.17 -3.79
C ASP A 100 2.59 -13.49 -3.29
N ARG A 101 2.34 -14.78 -3.10
CA ARG A 101 1.10 -15.30 -2.51
C ARG A 101 1.41 -16.31 -1.43
N ILE A 102 0.67 -16.22 -0.33
CA ILE A 102 0.64 -17.21 0.72
C ILE A 102 -0.58 -18.10 0.48
N THR A 103 -0.35 -19.32 0.05
CA THR A 103 -1.43 -20.27 -0.28
C THR A 103 -1.45 -21.43 0.71
N SER A 104 -2.64 -21.98 0.89
CA SER A 104 -2.93 -23.21 1.63
C SER A 104 -4.02 -23.98 0.88
N HIS A 105 -4.34 -25.18 1.33
CA HIS A 105 -5.42 -25.98 0.74
C HIS A 105 -6.77 -25.57 1.33
N ARG A 106 -7.81 -25.49 0.49
CA ARG A 106 -9.17 -25.33 0.98
C ARG A 106 -9.67 -26.65 1.57
N GLU A 107 -10.28 -26.58 2.75
CA GLU A 107 -10.87 -27.73 3.40
C GLU A 107 -11.93 -28.38 2.50
N GLY A 108 -11.82 -29.71 2.29
CA GLY A 108 -12.70 -30.47 1.40
C GLY A 108 -12.49 -30.25 -0.11
N CYS A 109 -11.56 -29.38 -0.53
CA CYS A 109 -11.31 -29.07 -1.93
C CYS A 109 -9.82 -28.74 -2.18
N PRO A 110 -8.92 -29.75 -2.15
CA PRO A 110 -7.47 -29.53 -2.20
C PRO A 110 -7.02 -28.85 -3.51
N ASP A 111 -7.74 -29.04 -4.61
CA ASP A 111 -7.41 -28.45 -5.91
C ASP A 111 -7.68 -26.93 -5.98
N VAL A 112 -8.44 -26.39 -5.03
CA VAL A 112 -8.74 -24.96 -4.97
C VAL A 112 -7.89 -24.30 -3.88
N PRO A 113 -6.93 -23.43 -4.23
CA PRO A 113 -6.10 -22.78 -3.23
C PRO A 113 -6.94 -21.85 -2.36
N ARG A 114 -6.72 -21.94 -1.04
CA ARG A 114 -7.13 -20.93 -0.07
C ARG A 114 -5.98 -19.95 0.08
N ALA A 115 -6.23 -18.70 -0.24
CA ALA A 115 -5.21 -17.65 -0.23
C ALA A 115 -5.63 -16.49 0.67
N GLU A 116 -4.64 -15.73 1.08
CA GLU A 116 -4.77 -14.45 1.78
C GLU A 116 -5.37 -13.36 0.87
N PRO A 117 -5.73 -12.17 1.42
CA PRO A 117 -6.16 -11.03 0.63
C PRO A 117 -5.18 -10.72 -0.52
N LEU A 118 -5.69 -10.28 -1.66
CA LEU A 118 -4.87 -10.03 -2.85
C LEU A 118 -3.81 -8.95 -2.55
N PRO A 119 -2.51 -9.26 -2.62
CA PRO A 119 -1.47 -8.27 -2.40
C PRO A 119 -1.27 -7.37 -3.62
N ALA A 120 -0.64 -6.21 -3.40
CA ALA A 120 -0.29 -5.23 -4.44
C ALA A 120 0.59 -5.84 -5.53
N LYS A 121 1.41 -6.84 -5.19
CA LYS A 121 2.30 -7.56 -6.12
C LYS A 121 2.08 -9.08 -6.06
N ALA A 122 0.90 -9.57 -6.43
CA ALA A 122 0.64 -11.01 -6.47
C ALA A 122 1.50 -11.76 -7.51
N LEU A 123 1.68 -11.19 -8.71
CA LEU A 123 2.46 -11.76 -9.80
C LEU A 123 3.22 -10.66 -10.54
N VAL A 124 4.54 -10.79 -10.61
CA VAL A 124 5.41 -9.92 -11.40
C VAL A 124 5.93 -10.72 -12.57
N ILE A 125 5.81 -10.18 -13.78
CA ILE A 125 6.21 -10.84 -15.04
C ILE A 125 7.22 -9.95 -15.74
N GLU A 126 8.36 -10.51 -16.13
CA GLU A 126 9.31 -9.83 -16.99
C GLU A 126 8.92 -10.03 -18.47
N ASP A 127 8.69 -8.94 -19.19
CA ASP A 127 8.33 -8.92 -20.60
C ASP A 127 9.18 -7.90 -21.35
N LEU A 128 10.45 -8.25 -21.56
CA LEU A 128 11.42 -7.41 -22.27
C LEU A 128 11.11 -7.29 -23.78
N GLN A 129 10.26 -8.18 -24.31
CA GLN A 129 9.92 -8.24 -25.73
C GLN A 129 8.57 -7.55 -26.03
N GLY A 130 7.81 -7.13 -25.01
CA GLY A 130 6.50 -6.49 -25.17
C GLY A 130 5.46 -7.42 -25.80
N VAL A 131 5.54 -8.72 -25.52
CA VAL A 131 4.66 -9.75 -26.09
C VAL A 131 3.31 -9.80 -25.37
N LEU A 132 3.28 -9.42 -24.09
CA LEU A 132 2.07 -9.46 -23.28
C LEU A 132 1.10 -8.33 -23.66
N PRO A 133 -0.22 -8.60 -23.69
CA PRO A 133 -1.22 -7.55 -23.90
C PRO A 133 -1.15 -6.48 -22.81
N VAL A 134 -1.40 -5.21 -23.20
CA VAL A 134 -1.40 -4.06 -22.27
C VAL A 134 -2.38 -4.22 -21.10
N GLN A 135 -3.44 -5.02 -21.28
CA GLN A 135 -4.44 -5.34 -20.27
C GLN A 135 -3.88 -6.14 -19.09
N PHE A 136 -2.72 -6.81 -19.22
CA PHE A 136 -2.08 -7.46 -18.05
C PHE A 136 -1.76 -6.43 -16.96
N SER A 137 -1.38 -5.22 -17.35
CA SER A 137 -1.07 -4.12 -16.42
C SER A 137 -2.30 -3.53 -15.74
N SER A 138 -3.52 -3.86 -16.17
CA SER A 138 -4.75 -3.44 -15.50
C SER A 138 -5.32 -4.50 -14.55
N VAL A 139 -4.74 -5.70 -14.51
CA VAL A 139 -5.17 -6.78 -13.60
C VAL A 139 -4.63 -6.47 -12.19
N PRO A 140 -5.49 -6.36 -11.16
CA PRO A 140 -5.04 -6.12 -9.79
C PRO A 140 -4.02 -7.17 -9.33
N GLY A 141 -2.92 -6.71 -8.74
CA GLY A 141 -1.83 -7.57 -8.24
C GLY A 141 -0.88 -8.07 -9.33
N VAL A 142 -1.09 -7.77 -10.60
CA VAL A 142 -0.17 -8.14 -11.70
C VAL A 142 0.68 -6.94 -12.09
N LEU A 143 2.00 -7.13 -12.12
CA LEU A 143 2.96 -6.12 -12.59
C LEU A 143 3.77 -6.66 -13.76
N VAL A 144 3.82 -5.91 -14.86
CA VAL A 144 4.68 -6.23 -16.00
C VAL A 144 5.94 -5.35 -15.94
N ARG A 145 7.10 -5.98 -16.00
CA ARG A 145 8.42 -5.33 -16.05
C ARG A 145 8.98 -5.41 -17.46
N SER A 146 9.03 -4.27 -18.13
CA SER A 146 9.50 -4.16 -19.51
C SER A 146 10.97 -3.76 -19.63
N GLN A 147 11.65 -3.49 -18.51
CA GLN A 147 13.07 -3.11 -18.49
C GLN A 147 13.92 -4.15 -17.77
N PRO A 148 15.12 -4.47 -18.30
CA PRO A 148 16.04 -5.42 -17.65
C PRO A 148 16.34 -5.04 -16.20
N GLY A 149 16.38 -6.04 -15.32
CA GLY A 149 16.77 -5.87 -13.92
C GLY A 149 15.65 -5.45 -12.96
N GLN A 150 14.50 -4.97 -13.46
CA GLN A 150 13.37 -4.61 -12.61
C GLN A 150 12.81 -5.82 -11.84
N LEU A 151 12.68 -6.98 -12.51
CA LEU A 151 12.22 -8.22 -11.86
C LEU A 151 13.21 -8.68 -10.78
N ALA A 152 14.52 -8.53 -11.01
CA ALA A 152 15.55 -8.90 -10.03
C ALA A 152 15.41 -8.09 -8.73
N VAL A 153 15.10 -6.79 -8.84
CA VAL A 153 14.80 -5.94 -7.67
C VAL A 153 13.55 -6.42 -6.95
N ASP A 154 12.46 -6.75 -7.67
CA ASP A 154 11.24 -7.27 -7.06
C ASP A 154 11.48 -8.62 -6.34
N ILE A 155 12.25 -9.53 -6.93
CA ILE A 155 12.65 -10.80 -6.30
C ILE A 155 13.46 -10.54 -5.03
N ALA A 156 14.46 -9.65 -5.10
CA ALA A 156 15.30 -9.32 -3.96
C ALA A 156 14.48 -8.73 -2.79
N LEU A 157 13.57 -7.80 -3.07
CA LEU A 157 12.70 -7.21 -2.06
C LEU A 157 11.79 -8.27 -1.41
N LYS A 158 11.16 -9.15 -2.20
CA LYS A 158 10.35 -10.23 -1.65
C LYS A 158 11.17 -11.18 -0.77
N LEU A 159 12.33 -11.63 -1.25
CA LEU A 159 13.17 -12.58 -0.53
C LEU A 159 13.68 -12.01 0.80
N ARG A 160 14.07 -10.73 0.79
CA ARG A 160 14.70 -10.04 1.93
C ARG A 160 13.73 -9.41 2.92
N ILE A 161 12.49 -9.13 2.51
CA ILE A 161 11.45 -8.58 3.39
C ILE A 161 10.51 -9.71 3.79
N ALA A 162 9.55 -10.06 2.92
CA ALA A 162 8.49 -11.02 3.23
C ALA A 162 9.04 -12.38 3.68
N ASN A 163 9.89 -13.00 2.86
CA ASN A 163 10.41 -14.32 3.16
C ASN A 163 11.40 -14.31 4.34
N ALA A 164 12.22 -13.27 4.48
CA ALA A 164 13.21 -13.16 5.55
C ALA A 164 12.55 -13.01 6.92
N ILE A 165 11.59 -12.10 7.07
CA ILE A 165 10.82 -11.88 8.29
C ILE A 165 10.09 -13.14 8.70
N HIS A 166 9.42 -13.79 7.75
CA HIS A 166 8.74 -15.04 8.01
C HIS A 166 9.74 -16.14 8.46
N THR A 167 10.89 -16.22 7.80
CA THR A 167 11.97 -17.16 8.16
C THR A 167 12.51 -16.87 9.56
N ALA A 168 12.70 -15.60 9.93
CA ALA A 168 13.28 -15.19 11.19
C ALA A 168 12.43 -15.59 12.40
N MET A 169 11.10 -15.53 12.30
CA MET A 169 10.21 -15.92 13.41
C MET A 169 9.96 -17.44 13.53
N VAL A 170 9.84 -18.17 12.41
CA VAL A 170 9.25 -19.52 12.45
C VAL A 170 10.08 -20.53 13.22
N TYR A 171 11.42 -20.38 13.25
CA TYR A 171 12.27 -21.30 14.02
C TYR A 171 12.13 -21.08 15.53
N ALA A 172 12.07 -19.82 15.98
CA ALA A 172 11.84 -19.50 17.39
C ALA A 172 10.46 -19.98 17.84
N MET A 173 9.43 -19.76 17.00
CA MET A 173 8.07 -20.25 17.24
C MET A 173 8.01 -21.78 17.28
N ALA A 174 8.58 -22.47 16.28
CA ALA A 174 8.59 -23.93 16.20
C ALA A 174 9.29 -24.58 17.40
N LEU A 175 10.47 -24.08 17.79
CA LEU A 175 11.21 -24.57 18.95
C LEU A 175 10.48 -24.26 20.27
N GLY A 176 9.85 -23.08 20.36
CA GLY A 176 9.12 -22.62 21.54
C GLY A 176 7.71 -23.17 21.72
N GLY A 177 7.21 -24.02 20.80
CA GLY A 177 5.90 -24.66 20.91
C GLY A 177 4.74 -23.90 20.26
N LEU A 178 5.01 -22.81 19.55
CA LEU A 178 4.04 -22.09 18.73
C LEU A 178 4.07 -22.66 17.31
N PHE A 179 3.32 -23.75 17.07
CA PHE A 179 3.47 -24.53 15.83
C PHE A 179 2.77 -23.94 14.61
N ARG A 180 1.99 -22.86 14.77
CA ARG A 180 1.31 -22.18 13.67
C ARG A 180 1.65 -20.69 13.66
N THR A 181 1.83 -20.12 12.49
CA THR A 181 2.27 -18.72 12.32
C THR A 181 1.24 -17.73 12.84
N ASP A 182 -0.05 -18.05 12.80
CA ASP A 182 -1.12 -17.21 13.35
C ASP A 182 -1.01 -17.01 14.88
N ALA A 183 -0.28 -17.87 15.58
CA ALA A 183 0.02 -17.70 17.01
C ALA A 183 0.96 -16.51 17.30
N CYS A 184 1.57 -15.87 16.28
CA CYS A 184 2.30 -14.62 16.48
C CYS A 184 1.36 -13.45 16.80
N VAL A 185 0.08 -13.53 16.40
CA VAL A 185 -0.91 -12.48 16.62
C VAL A 185 -1.18 -12.34 18.12
N GLY A 186 -0.82 -11.17 18.68
CA GLY A 186 -0.94 -10.90 20.12
C GLY A 186 0.18 -11.47 20.98
N HIS A 187 1.21 -12.10 20.38
CA HIS A 187 2.42 -12.45 21.13
C HIS A 187 3.24 -11.19 21.39
N ALA A 188 3.61 -10.95 22.66
CA ALA A 188 4.22 -9.71 23.11
C ALA A 188 5.54 -9.39 22.39
N ASP A 189 6.35 -10.41 22.08
CA ASP A 189 7.70 -10.21 21.55
C ASP A 189 7.89 -10.56 20.06
N VAL A 190 7.04 -11.40 19.45
CA VAL A 190 7.29 -11.91 18.09
C VAL A 190 7.05 -10.84 17.03
N LEU A 191 5.93 -10.10 17.07
CA LEU A 191 5.68 -9.05 16.08
C LEU A 191 6.66 -7.87 16.23
N PRO A 192 6.93 -7.36 17.45
CA PRO A 192 7.94 -6.31 17.63
C PRO A 192 9.34 -6.75 17.19
N TYR A 193 9.68 -8.03 17.33
CA TYR A 193 10.94 -8.57 16.82
C TYR A 193 11.09 -8.40 15.30
N LEU A 194 10.03 -8.66 14.55
CA LEU A 194 10.04 -8.52 13.09
C LEU A 194 10.20 -7.06 12.66
N GLU A 195 9.57 -6.14 13.39
CA GLU A 195 9.74 -4.69 13.20
C GLU A 195 11.19 -4.27 13.47
N GLN A 196 11.78 -4.70 14.58
CA GLN A 196 13.18 -4.39 14.90
C GLN A 196 14.16 -4.96 13.87
N LEU A 197 13.93 -6.19 13.43
CA LEU A 197 14.76 -6.83 12.40
C LEU A 197 14.63 -6.10 11.07
N PHE A 198 13.42 -5.65 10.71
CA PHE A 198 13.21 -4.87 9.49
C PHE A 198 13.99 -3.56 9.55
N GLU A 199 13.80 -2.82 10.64
CA GLU A 199 14.29 -1.46 10.79
C GLU A 199 15.80 -1.36 10.99
N ARG A 200 16.42 -2.36 11.64
CA ARG A 200 17.85 -2.31 11.95
C ARG A 200 18.73 -3.02 10.91
N ASP A 201 18.20 -4.01 10.18
CA ASP A 201 19.02 -4.86 9.32
C ASP A 201 18.48 -4.96 7.88
N ILE A 202 17.19 -5.26 7.72
CA ILE A 202 16.64 -5.53 6.38
C ILE A 202 16.60 -4.25 5.55
N VAL A 203 16.24 -3.11 6.14
CA VAL A 203 16.05 -1.87 5.40
C VAL A 203 17.32 -1.33 4.75
N CYS A 204 18.50 -1.77 5.21
CA CYS A 204 19.78 -1.47 4.55
C CYS A 204 19.81 -1.95 3.09
N CYS A 205 18.88 -2.83 2.67
CA CYS A 205 18.67 -3.19 1.27
C CYS A 205 18.40 -2.00 0.36
N CYS A 206 17.84 -0.90 0.87
CA CYS A 206 17.47 0.28 0.08
C CYS A 206 18.68 0.87 -0.65
N ALA A 207 19.80 1.03 0.06
CA ALA A 207 21.03 1.58 -0.49
C ALA A 207 21.64 0.66 -1.55
N GLU A 208 21.74 -0.64 -1.26
CA GLU A 208 22.29 -1.65 -2.18
C GLU A 208 21.45 -1.79 -3.46
N LEU A 209 20.12 -1.84 -3.32
CA LEU A 209 19.20 -2.02 -4.45
C LEU A 209 18.88 -0.71 -5.18
N GLN A 210 19.36 0.43 -4.68
CA GLN A 210 19.02 1.77 -5.18
C GLN A 210 17.51 2.02 -5.22
N VAL A 211 16.81 1.52 -4.20
CA VAL A 211 15.36 1.67 -4.06
C VAL A 211 15.08 2.59 -2.87
N PRO A 212 14.23 3.64 -3.03
CA PRO A 212 13.85 4.49 -1.91
C PRO A 212 13.17 3.70 -0.81
N ARG A 213 13.46 4.03 0.45
CA ARG A 213 12.82 3.39 1.62
C ARG A 213 11.28 3.49 1.58
N LEU A 214 10.74 4.57 1.02
CA LEU A 214 9.31 4.74 0.77
C LEU A 214 8.67 3.66 -0.13
N THR A 215 9.47 2.96 -0.94
CA THR A 215 9.02 1.81 -1.74
C THR A 215 9.07 0.51 -0.93
N VAL A 216 9.99 0.41 0.04
CA VAL A 216 10.24 -0.79 0.85
C VAL A 216 9.29 -0.88 2.04
N THR A 217 9.05 0.22 2.76
CA THR A 217 8.18 0.21 3.94
C THR A 217 6.76 -0.28 3.65
N PRO A 218 6.08 0.14 2.57
CA PRO A 218 4.76 -0.40 2.25
C PRO A 218 4.75 -1.92 2.00
N ILE A 219 5.83 -2.49 1.45
CA ILE A 219 5.96 -3.94 1.26
C ILE A 219 6.02 -4.64 2.61
N PHE A 220 6.78 -4.08 3.55
CA PHE A 220 6.84 -4.59 4.93
C PHE A 220 5.49 -4.50 5.64
N SER A 221 4.84 -3.32 5.62
CA SER A 221 3.55 -3.10 6.28
C SER A 221 2.45 -3.99 5.70
N GLU A 222 2.39 -4.13 4.37
CA GLU A 222 1.47 -5.05 3.70
C GLU A 222 1.72 -6.50 4.12
N TRP A 223 2.98 -6.93 4.18
CA TRP A 223 3.35 -8.27 4.63
C TRP A 223 2.95 -8.51 6.10
N MET A 224 3.21 -7.56 6.99
CA MET A 224 2.82 -7.63 8.41
C MET A 224 1.30 -7.71 8.57
N SER A 225 0.53 -7.00 7.74
CA SER A 225 -0.94 -7.08 7.71
C SER A 225 -1.42 -8.47 7.25
N ARG A 226 -0.82 -9.01 6.19
CA ARG A 226 -1.12 -10.37 5.68
C ARG A 226 -0.83 -11.44 6.73
N LEU A 227 0.30 -11.32 7.44
CA LEU A 227 0.71 -12.26 8.48
C LEU A 227 -0.28 -12.32 9.65
N GLN A 228 -0.92 -11.19 9.98
CA GLN A 228 -1.88 -11.06 11.07
C GLN A 228 -3.32 -11.43 10.68
N HIS A 229 -3.53 -11.91 9.45
CA HIS A 229 -4.88 -12.22 8.98
C HIS A 229 -5.45 -13.44 9.71
N ARG A 230 -6.53 -13.24 10.49
CA ARG A 230 -7.18 -14.22 11.39
C ARG A 230 -7.48 -15.62 10.81
N HIS A 231 -7.58 -15.71 9.49
CA HIS A 231 -7.95 -16.93 8.77
C HIS A 231 -6.78 -17.58 8.03
N PHE A 232 -5.56 -17.13 8.30
CA PHE A 232 -4.40 -17.53 7.52
C PHE A 232 -3.18 -17.77 8.42
N GLY A 233 -2.93 -19.04 8.76
CA GLY A 233 -1.76 -19.49 9.51
C GLY A 233 -1.14 -20.72 8.88
N LEU A 234 0.17 -20.72 8.71
CA LEU A 234 0.97 -21.82 8.20
C LEU A 234 1.61 -22.60 9.33
N GLU A 235 1.87 -23.88 9.09
CA GLU A 235 2.55 -24.76 10.03
C GLU A 235 4.05 -24.42 10.09
N CYS A 236 4.56 -24.01 11.26
CA CYS A 236 5.92 -23.50 11.40
C CYS A 236 6.98 -24.51 10.94
N PHE A 237 6.84 -25.79 11.33
CA PHE A 237 7.77 -26.84 10.91
C PHE A 237 7.77 -27.07 9.39
N PHE A 238 6.61 -26.96 8.75
CA PHE A 238 6.53 -27.03 7.29
C PHE A 238 7.32 -25.87 6.64
N VAL A 239 7.26 -24.68 7.23
CA VAL A 239 8.02 -23.51 6.78
C VAL A 239 9.51 -23.60 7.13
N CYS A 240 9.92 -24.33 8.17
CA CYS A 240 11.32 -24.47 8.61
C CYS A 240 12.22 -25.36 7.72
N GLN A 241 11.68 -26.03 6.70
CA GLN A 241 12.46 -26.89 5.80
C GLN A 241 13.55 -26.11 5.04
N ASN A 242 14.66 -26.76 4.66
CA ASN A 242 15.77 -26.16 3.88
C ASN A 242 16.35 -24.89 4.56
N ALA A 243 16.64 -24.99 5.85
CA ALA A 243 17.03 -23.84 6.66
C ALA A 243 18.34 -23.20 6.19
N THR A 244 19.35 -23.98 5.81
CA THR A 244 20.64 -23.43 5.34
C THR A 244 20.46 -22.62 4.05
N GLN A 245 19.72 -23.14 3.07
CA GLN A 245 19.42 -22.43 1.82
C GLN A 245 18.65 -21.12 2.11
N LYS A 246 17.63 -21.19 2.98
CA LYS A 246 16.84 -20.02 3.38
C LYS A 246 17.67 -18.96 4.10
N MET A 247 18.63 -19.38 4.92
CA MET A 247 19.56 -18.47 5.59
C MET A 247 20.37 -17.67 4.55
N GLY A 248 20.93 -18.37 3.57
CA GLY A 248 21.76 -17.80 2.50
C GLY A 248 21.01 -16.83 1.59
N ILE A 249 19.79 -17.17 1.16
CA ILE A 249 19.06 -16.33 0.17
C ILE A 249 18.13 -15.28 0.81
N ARG A 250 17.80 -15.38 2.10
CA ARG A 250 16.82 -14.48 2.77
C ARG A 250 17.44 -13.56 3.82
N LEU A 251 18.40 -14.04 4.62
CA LEU A 251 18.97 -13.27 5.73
C LEU A 251 20.35 -12.68 5.41
N LEU A 252 21.27 -13.48 4.86
CA LEU A 252 22.63 -13.00 4.57
C LEU A 252 22.72 -11.83 3.58
N PRO A 253 21.84 -11.66 2.58
CA PRO A 253 21.86 -10.47 1.75
C PRO A 253 21.61 -9.19 2.57
N SER A 254 20.80 -9.26 3.62
CA SER A 254 20.57 -8.15 4.55
C SER A 254 21.75 -7.91 5.49
N VAL A 255 22.43 -8.97 5.93
CA VAL A 255 23.73 -8.86 6.63
C VAL A 255 24.75 -8.12 5.76
N ARG A 256 24.90 -8.53 4.50
CA ARG A 256 25.82 -7.90 3.54
C ARG A 256 25.50 -6.43 3.32
N ALA A 257 24.22 -6.09 3.16
CA ALA A 257 23.79 -4.70 2.98
C ALA A 257 24.04 -3.84 4.23
N THR A 258 23.83 -4.41 5.42
CA THR A 258 24.08 -3.71 6.69
C THR A 258 25.57 -3.38 6.83
N ILE A 259 26.44 -4.38 6.62
CA ILE A 259 27.90 -4.19 6.64
C ILE A 259 28.34 -3.22 5.53
N GLY A 260 27.78 -3.34 4.32
CA GLY A 260 28.06 -2.45 3.19
C GLY A 260 27.64 -1.00 3.43
N ALA A 261 26.65 -0.76 4.30
CA ALA A 261 26.25 0.56 4.76
C ALA A 261 27.14 1.12 5.89
N GLY A 262 28.16 0.36 6.33
CA GLY A 262 29.01 0.72 7.46
C GLY A 262 28.37 0.49 8.83
N GLU A 263 27.24 -0.22 8.87
CA GLU A 263 26.49 -0.53 10.08
C GLU A 263 26.81 -1.95 10.58
N VAL A 264 26.52 -2.23 11.85
CA VAL A 264 26.75 -3.53 12.46
C VAL A 264 25.43 -4.30 12.54
N PRO A 265 25.36 -5.57 12.08
CA PRO A 265 24.14 -6.38 12.19
C PRO A 265 23.61 -6.42 13.63
N SER A 266 22.31 -6.22 13.81
CA SER A 266 21.71 -6.09 15.13
C SER A 266 21.67 -7.42 15.90
N ASP A 267 21.39 -7.35 17.20
CA ASP A 267 21.19 -8.57 18.00
C ASP A 267 19.95 -9.38 17.55
N PHE A 268 19.00 -8.75 16.84
CA PHE A 268 17.84 -9.44 16.26
C PHE A 268 18.22 -10.27 15.03
N MET A 269 19.14 -9.77 14.19
CA MET A 269 19.71 -10.57 13.09
C MET A 269 20.61 -11.68 13.63
N VAL A 270 21.41 -11.41 14.66
CA VAL A 270 22.20 -12.44 15.37
C VAL A 270 21.29 -13.54 15.91
N PHE A 271 20.17 -13.17 16.53
CA PHE A 271 19.16 -14.12 17.02
C PHE A 271 18.56 -14.95 15.89
N ALA A 272 18.17 -14.33 14.77
CA ALA A 272 17.62 -15.03 13.61
C ALA A 272 18.56 -16.14 13.11
N LEU A 273 19.85 -15.82 12.94
CA LEU A 273 20.86 -16.79 12.50
C LEU A 273 21.09 -17.87 13.57
N ALA A 274 21.21 -17.49 14.84
CA ALA A 274 21.48 -18.42 15.93
C ALA A 274 20.33 -19.41 16.16
N VAL A 275 19.07 -18.98 16.08
CA VAL A 275 17.91 -19.86 16.26
C VAL A 275 17.76 -20.87 15.12
N MET A 276 18.15 -20.49 13.90
CA MET A 276 18.25 -21.42 12.77
C MET A 276 19.35 -22.46 12.98
N LEU A 277 20.53 -22.06 13.46
CA LEU A 277 21.59 -23.01 13.81
C LEU A 277 21.17 -23.92 14.97
N ARG A 278 20.43 -23.40 15.96
CA ARG A 278 19.84 -24.17 17.05
C ARG A 278 18.83 -25.20 16.54
N PHE A 279 18.03 -24.84 15.53
CA PHE A 279 17.12 -25.78 14.88
C PHE A 279 17.87 -26.88 14.12
N LEU A 280 18.98 -26.52 13.45
CA LEU A 280 19.82 -27.45 12.69
C LEU A 280 20.78 -28.29 13.54
N THR A 281 20.84 -28.06 14.86
CA THR A 281 21.74 -28.78 15.77
C THR A 281 21.11 -30.11 16.20
N PRO A 282 21.65 -31.27 15.77
CA PRO A 282 21.12 -32.57 16.19
C PRO A 282 21.47 -32.90 17.63
N ILE A 283 20.59 -33.60 18.34
CA ILE A 283 20.80 -33.99 19.75
C ILE A 283 21.16 -35.47 19.92
N GLY A 284 22.12 -35.75 20.81
CA GLY A 284 22.47 -37.11 21.20
C GLY A 284 23.00 -38.00 20.06
N ASP A 285 22.93 -39.31 20.25
CA ASP A 285 23.27 -40.28 19.22
C ASP A 285 22.21 -40.26 18.11
N GLN A 286 22.65 -40.11 16.87
CA GLN A 286 21.77 -39.94 15.72
C GLN A 286 21.39 -41.32 15.16
N PRO A 287 20.14 -41.77 15.32
CA PRO A 287 19.76 -43.15 14.98
C PRO A 287 19.72 -43.42 13.47
N ARG A 288 19.73 -42.37 12.61
CA ARG A 288 19.55 -42.47 11.16
C ARG A 288 20.69 -41.86 10.32
N VAL A 289 21.87 -41.63 10.90
CA VAL A 289 23.04 -41.18 10.12
C VAL A 289 23.58 -42.35 9.31
N GLY A 290 23.22 -42.40 8.03
CA GLY A 290 23.57 -43.48 7.09
C GLY A 290 22.45 -43.87 6.13
N GLU A 291 21.21 -43.48 6.42
CA GLU A 291 20.08 -43.59 5.50
C GLU A 291 20.10 -42.41 4.51
N ASN A 292 19.72 -42.63 3.25
CA ASN A 292 19.66 -41.58 2.24
C ASN A 292 18.19 -41.35 1.84
N PRO A 293 17.61 -40.14 2.03
CA PRO A 293 18.24 -38.91 2.53
C PRO A 293 18.54 -38.93 4.04
N LEU A 294 19.59 -38.21 4.47
CA LEU A 294 20.00 -38.10 5.86
C LEU A 294 18.93 -37.37 6.70
N VAL A 295 18.43 -38.03 7.75
CA VAL A 295 17.46 -37.48 8.69
C VAL A 295 18.10 -37.32 10.07
N PHE A 296 17.97 -36.14 10.65
CA PHE A 296 18.51 -35.78 11.96
C PHE A 296 17.41 -35.59 12.99
N VAL A 297 17.74 -35.72 14.27
CA VAL A 297 16.80 -35.50 15.39
C VAL A 297 17.23 -34.27 16.19
N GLY A 298 16.36 -33.26 16.25
CA GLY A 298 16.49 -32.06 17.06
C GLY A 298 15.64 -32.11 18.34
N ARG A 299 15.75 -31.07 19.17
CA ARG A 299 15.05 -30.94 20.47
C ARG A 299 14.24 -29.65 20.54
N LEU A 300 12.98 -29.78 20.98
CA LEU A 300 12.09 -28.66 21.32
C LEU A 300 12.50 -28.03 22.66
N ASP A 301 12.16 -26.76 22.84
CA ASP A 301 12.47 -26.06 24.09
C ASP A 301 11.57 -26.55 25.24
N PRO A 302 11.97 -26.33 26.50
CA PRO A 302 11.09 -26.62 27.63
C PRO A 302 9.82 -25.76 27.57
N PHE A 303 8.65 -26.40 27.49
CA PHE A 303 7.37 -25.70 27.68
C PHE A 303 7.22 -25.34 29.17
N GLU A 304 7.68 -24.17 29.60
CA GLU A 304 7.43 -23.73 30.98
C GLU A 304 6.03 -23.12 31.13
N THR A 305 5.31 -23.58 32.14
CA THR A 305 4.12 -22.92 32.70
C THR A 305 4.54 -21.80 33.65
N HIS A 306 5.11 -20.70 33.17
CA HIS A 306 5.53 -19.60 34.06
C HIS A 306 5.11 -18.21 33.55
N GLY A 307 4.15 -17.62 34.27
CA GLY A 307 4.28 -16.32 34.93
C GLY A 307 4.35 -15.03 34.11
N SER A 308 4.57 -15.06 32.80
CA SER A 308 4.28 -13.88 31.96
C SER A 308 2.76 -13.79 31.82
N GLY A 309 2.20 -12.58 31.73
CA GLY A 309 0.75 -12.33 31.64
C GLY A 309 0.05 -12.92 30.41
N TRP A 310 0.63 -13.90 29.73
CA TRP A 310 0.00 -14.70 28.70
C TRP A 310 -1.07 -15.61 29.32
N LYS A 311 -2.25 -15.02 29.56
CA LYS A 311 -3.48 -15.81 29.55
C LYS A 311 -3.67 -16.23 28.10
N ALA A 312 -3.40 -17.51 27.82
CA ALA A 312 -3.99 -18.21 26.70
C ALA A 312 -5.41 -17.66 26.46
N GLN A 313 -5.61 -16.93 25.36
CA GLN A 313 -6.96 -16.56 24.98
C GLN A 313 -7.78 -17.84 24.86
N VAL A 314 -9.04 -17.80 25.31
CA VAL A 314 -9.98 -18.90 25.21
C VAL A 314 -9.99 -19.39 23.75
N GLY A 315 -9.37 -20.55 23.50
CA GLY A 315 -9.14 -21.09 22.15
C GLY A 315 -7.68 -21.31 21.73
N SER A 316 -6.67 -20.99 22.54
CA SER A 316 -5.28 -21.36 22.24
C SER A 316 -5.16 -22.88 22.07
N PRO A 317 -4.53 -23.41 21.01
CA PRO A 317 -4.36 -24.85 20.86
C PRO A 317 -3.60 -25.37 22.07
N GLN A 318 -4.25 -26.26 22.83
CA GLN A 318 -3.53 -27.16 23.73
C GLN A 318 -2.40 -27.81 22.92
N THR A 319 -1.22 -27.96 23.50
CA THR A 319 -0.10 -28.69 22.88
C THR A 319 -0.69 -29.98 22.30
N PRO A 320 -0.62 -30.22 20.98
CA PRO A 320 -1.23 -31.41 20.42
C PRO A 320 -0.60 -32.62 21.12
N ALA A 321 -1.43 -33.42 21.79
CA ALA A 321 -0.96 -34.59 22.54
C ALA A 321 -0.47 -35.70 21.60
N GLU A 322 -0.71 -35.55 20.30
CA GLU A 322 -0.38 -36.52 19.26
C GLU A 322 0.87 -36.08 18.49
N ASP A 323 1.69 -37.05 18.12
CA ASP A 323 2.83 -36.85 17.21
C ASP A 323 2.32 -36.75 15.76
N TRP A 324 2.95 -35.94 14.91
CA TRP A 324 2.53 -35.79 13.51
C TRP A 324 3.70 -35.73 12.54
N SER A 325 3.42 -36.02 11.26
CA SER A 325 4.37 -35.94 10.16
C SER A 325 3.86 -34.98 9.08
N TYR A 326 4.76 -34.18 8.51
CA TYR A 326 4.44 -33.34 7.37
C TYR A 326 4.84 -34.00 6.05
N VAL A 327 6.10 -34.43 5.97
CA VAL A 327 6.71 -35.09 4.82
C VAL A 327 7.72 -36.13 5.34
N PRO A 328 8.13 -37.12 4.54
CA PRO A 328 9.16 -38.07 4.94
C PRO A 328 10.43 -37.36 5.46
N GLY A 329 10.82 -37.65 6.70
CA GLY A 329 11.96 -37.01 7.39
C GLY A 329 11.65 -35.70 8.12
N LEU A 330 10.36 -35.33 8.26
CA LEU A 330 9.90 -34.21 9.09
C LEU A 330 8.74 -34.70 9.98
N TYR A 331 9.10 -35.16 11.17
CA TYR A 331 8.21 -35.76 12.17
C TYR A 331 8.35 -35.00 13.49
N VAL A 332 7.27 -34.53 14.08
CA VAL A 332 7.28 -33.75 15.33
C VAL A 332 6.68 -34.58 16.45
N ARG A 333 7.40 -34.67 17.57
CA ARG A 333 7.01 -35.43 18.77
C ARG A 333 7.02 -34.51 19.99
N PRO A 334 5.93 -33.78 20.28
CA PRO A 334 5.87 -32.91 21.45
C PRO A 334 6.04 -33.69 22.76
N SER A 335 5.50 -34.91 22.80
CA SER A 335 5.56 -35.83 23.94
C SER A 335 7.00 -36.11 24.38
N SER A 336 7.90 -36.41 23.43
CA SER A 336 9.33 -36.61 23.66
C SER A 336 10.17 -35.34 23.50
N LYS A 337 9.55 -34.18 23.22
CA LYS A 337 10.21 -32.90 22.94
C LYS A 337 11.25 -32.98 21.82
N THR A 338 10.96 -33.72 20.77
CA THR A 338 11.88 -33.92 19.63
C THR A 338 11.21 -33.65 18.29
N TYR A 339 12.01 -33.37 17.28
CA TYR A 339 11.55 -33.34 15.89
C TYR A 339 12.61 -33.94 14.96
N GLU A 340 12.19 -34.47 13.83
CA GLU A 340 13.05 -34.89 12.72
C GLU A 340 13.17 -33.75 11.72
N PHE A 341 14.34 -33.61 11.10
CA PHE A 341 14.56 -32.64 10.04
C PHE A 341 15.60 -33.13 9.03
N LYS A 342 15.56 -32.52 7.84
CA LYS A 342 16.54 -32.67 6.76
C LYS A 342 17.01 -31.29 6.35
N ASP A 343 18.26 -31.18 5.92
CA ASP A 343 18.81 -29.93 5.42
C ASP A 343 19.96 -30.18 4.44
N GLY A 344 19.79 -29.74 3.20
CA GLY A 344 20.76 -29.90 2.12
C GLY A 344 21.27 -31.34 1.98
N ASP A 345 22.59 -31.48 1.87
CA ASP A 345 23.32 -32.76 1.84
C ASP A 345 23.64 -33.31 3.25
N GLY A 346 23.18 -32.65 4.31
CA GLY A 346 23.43 -33.03 5.69
C GLY A 346 24.77 -32.57 6.28
N ILE A 347 25.64 -31.87 5.53
CA ILE A 347 26.94 -31.41 6.04
C ILE A 347 26.78 -30.44 7.22
N VAL A 348 25.88 -29.47 7.13
CA VAL A 348 25.68 -28.46 8.19
C VAL A 348 25.23 -29.10 9.51
N PRO A 349 24.19 -29.95 9.54
CA PRO A 349 23.83 -30.70 10.75
C PRO A 349 24.97 -31.56 11.30
N LEU A 350 25.77 -32.20 10.45
CA LEU A 350 26.92 -33.01 10.89
C LEU A 350 28.02 -32.18 11.58
N LEU A 351 28.27 -30.96 11.09
CA LEU A 351 29.21 -30.01 11.72
C LEU A 351 28.68 -29.50 13.07
N LEU A 352 27.37 -29.27 13.19
CA LEU A 352 26.72 -28.80 14.43
C LEU A 352 26.58 -29.90 15.49
N ARG A 353 26.57 -31.18 15.08
CA ARG A 353 26.39 -32.36 15.95
C ARG A 353 27.20 -32.35 17.26
N PRO A 354 28.49 -31.93 17.31
CA PRO A 354 29.23 -31.88 18.57
C PRO A 354 28.58 -30.97 19.62
N LEU A 355 27.92 -29.88 19.20
CA LEU A 355 27.29 -28.91 20.10
C LEU A 355 26.02 -29.45 20.76
N GLY A 356 25.31 -30.37 20.12
CA GLY A 356 24.08 -30.98 20.66
C GLY A 356 24.31 -32.16 21.60
N ARG A 357 25.57 -32.49 21.92
CA ARG A 357 25.93 -33.51 22.91
C ARG A 357 26.01 -32.89 24.32
N PRO A 358 25.64 -33.64 25.38
CA PRO A 358 25.84 -33.18 26.76
C PRO A 358 27.30 -32.76 27.00
N GLY A 359 27.52 -31.54 27.50
CA GLY A 359 28.86 -30.98 27.72
C GLY A 359 29.64 -30.59 26.46
N GLY A 360 29.05 -30.72 25.25
CA GLY A 360 29.70 -30.45 23.97
C GLY A 360 29.70 -28.97 23.54
N CYS A 361 28.89 -28.12 24.18
CA CYS A 361 28.75 -26.71 23.83
C CYS A 361 29.67 -25.80 24.66
N SER A 362 30.99 -25.92 24.49
CA SER A 362 31.94 -24.94 25.06
C SER A 362 31.96 -23.65 24.24
N THR A 363 32.40 -22.54 24.84
CA THR A 363 32.59 -21.26 24.12
C THR A 363 33.45 -21.42 22.87
N THR A 364 34.58 -22.13 23.00
CA THR A 364 35.51 -22.37 21.89
C THR A 364 34.89 -23.25 20.80
N ALA A 365 34.16 -24.30 21.19
CA ALA A 365 33.49 -25.18 20.24
C ALA A 365 32.39 -24.45 19.46
N ALA A 366 31.53 -23.70 20.16
CA ALA A 366 30.46 -22.92 19.54
C ALA A 366 31.03 -21.88 18.55
N ALA A 367 32.08 -21.15 18.94
CA ALA A 367 32.75 -20.17 18.08
C ALA A 367 33.34 -20.81 16.81
N SER A 368 34.12 -21.89 16.98
CA SER A 368 34.75 -22.58 15.85
C SER A 368 33.73 -23.18 14.90
N ILE A 369 32.70 -23.85 15.42
CA ILE A 369 31.71 -24.55 14.61
C ILE A 369 30.76 -23.57 13.91
N ALA A 370 30.25 -22.54 14.62
CA ALA A 370 29.40 -21.53 13.98
C ALA A 370 30.15 -20.79 12.87
N SER A 371 31.43 -20.45 13.08
CA SER A 371 32.27 -19.83 12.05
C SER A 371 32.44 -20.73 10.82
N GLU A 372 32.71 -22.02 11.01
CA GLU A 372 32.87 -22.98 9.91
C GLU A 372 31.55 -23.19 9.15
N VAL A 373 30.43 -23.32 9.85
CA VAL A 373 29.10 -23.44 9.23
C VAL A 373 28.75 -22.20 8.41
N LEU A 374 28.90 -21.01 9.00
CA LEU A 374 28.59 -19.77 8.29
C LEU A 374 29.52 -19.55 7.10
N SER A 375 30.80 -19.95 7.16
CA SER A 375 31.74 -19.83 6.02
C SER A 375 31.37 -20.66 4.79
N ARG A 376 30.39 -21.56 4.90
CA ARG A 376 29.86 -22.35 3.77
C ARG A 376 28.73 -21.64 3.04
N LEU A 377 28.18 -20.57 3.61
CA LEU A 377 27.17 -19.76 2.97
C LEU A 377 27.84 -18.78 2.01
N GLU A 378 27.28 -18.67 0.81
CA GLU A 378 27.80 -17.81 -0.23
C GLU A 378 27.95 -16.36 0.26
N GLY A 379 29.11 -15.76 0.01
CA GLY A 379 29.41 -14.38 0.40
C GLY A 379 29.79 -14.17 1.86
N PHE A 380 29.88 -15.23 2.68
CA PHE A 380 30.30 -15.12 4.08
C PHE A 380 31.71 -15.68 4.31
N ASP A 381 32.67 -14.79 4.58
CA ASP A 381 34.07 -15.14 4.82
C ASP A 381 34.57 -14.56 6.16
N PRO A 382 34.49 -15.33 7.26
CA PRO A 382 34.98 -14.90 8.57
C PRO A 382 36.50 -14.97 8.72
N ARG A 383 37.24 -15.51 7.73
CA ARG A 383 38.72 -15.55 7.77
C ARG A 383 39.32 -14.32 7.08
N GLY A 384 38.67 -13.84 6.02
CA GLY A 384 39.11 -12.66 5.26
C GLY A 384 38.44 -11.35 5.67
N VAL A 385 37.23 -11.38 6.25
CA VAL A 385 36.44 -10.17 6.56
C VAL A 385 36.21 -10.03 8.09
N PRO A 386 36.78 -9.01 8.74
CA PRO A 386 36.65 -8.81 10.20
C PRO A 386 35.21 -8.72 10.71
N GLU A 387 34.33 -8.06 9.96
CA GLU A 387 32.91 -7.89 10.28
C GLU A 387 32.18 -9.24 10.29
N HIS A 388 32.51 -10.14 9.36
CA HIS A 388 32.00 -11.51 9.35
C HIS A 388 32.52 -12.31 10.55
N ALA A 389 33.80 -12.17 10.91
CA ALA A 389 34.35 -12.83 12.10
C ALA A 389 33.64 -12.37 13.38
N GLN A 390 33.38 -11.06 13.51
CA GLN A 390 32.66 -10.49 14.63
C GLN A 390 31.21 -10.99 14.69
N LEU A 391 30.51 -11.02 13.56
CA LEU A 391 29.16 -11.57 13.49
C LEU A 391 29.13 -13.05 13.85
N ALA A 392 30.03 -13.87 13.31
CA ALA A 392 30.13 -15.29 13.64
C ALA A 392 30.35 -15.52 15.15
N SER A 393 31.17 -14.70 15.79
CA SER A 393 31.40 -14.75 17.24
C SER A 393 30.14 -14.42 18.06
N ARG A 394 29.38 -13.40 17.63
CA ARG A 394 28.10 -13.03 18.26
C ARG A 394 27.03 -14.12 18.07
N VAL A 395 26.93 -14.68 16.86
CA VAL A 395 26.04 -15.81 16.56
C VAL A 395 26.41 -17.04 17.41
N ALA A 396 27.69 -17.35 17.55
CA ALA A 396 28.16 -18.44 18.40
C ALA A 396 27.78 -18.26 19.87
N THR A 397 27.90 -17.02 20.38
CA THR A 397 27.52 -16.69 21.75
C THR A 397 26.02 -16.86 21.98
N MET A 398 25.20 -16.40 21.04
CA MET A 398 23.74 -16.56 21.08
C MET A 398 23.32 -18.03 20.91
N LEU A 399 23.95 -18.77 20.00
CA LEU A 399 23.71 -20.19 19.80
C LEU A 399 24.02 -21.00 21.06
N ARG A 400 25.13 -20.69 21.74
CA ARG A 400 25.48 -21.33 23.02
C ARG A 400 24.38 -21.11 24.06
N ARG A 401 23.86 -19.88 24.15
CA ARG A 401 22.75 -19.52 25.04
C ARG A 401 21.48 -20.35 24.77
N LEU A 402 21.13 -20.50 23.49
CA LEU A 402 20.00 -21.32 23.03
C LEU A 402 20.19 -22.83 23.23
N LEU A 403 21.44 -23.31 23.27
CA LEU A 403 21.77 -24.71 23.53
C LEU A 403 21.92 -25.04 25.03
N SER A 404 22.16 -24.02 25.88
CA SER A 404 22.30 -24.19 27.34
C SER A 404 20.98 -24.34 28.11
N GLY A 405 19.84 -24.43 27.41
CA GLY A 405 18.54 -24.75 28.00
C GLY A 405 17.58 -23.56 28.13
N GLU A 406 17.98 -22.35 27.75
CA GLU A 406 17.06 -21.22 27.63
C GLU A 406 16.13 -21.42 26.42
N SER A 407 14.83 -21.18 26.62
CA SER A 407 13.85 -21.22 25.52
C SER A 407 14.13 -20.13 24.49
N SER A 408 13.96 -20.44 23.20
CA SER A 408 14.13 -19.51 22.10
C SER A 408 13.26 -18.26 22.25
N LEU A 409 12.02 -18.42 22.74
CA LEU A 409 11.11 -17.29 22.98
C LEU A 409 11.52 -16.46 24.20
N GLN A 410 12.11 -17.08 25.23
CA GLN A 410 12.67 -16.35 26.37
C GLN A 410 13.90 -15.53 25.97
N VAL A 411 14.82 -16.13 25.21
CA VAL A 411 15.99 -15.43 24.67
C VAL A 411 15.55 -14.24 23.81
N LEU A 412 14.49 -14.39 23.01
CA LEU A 412 13.91 -13.28 22.25
C LEU A 412 13.38 -12.17 23.16
N ALA A 413 12.60 -12.50 24.19
CA ALA A 413 12.07 -11.53 25.14
C ALA A 413 13.18 -10.73 25.84
N ASP A 414 14.31 -11.37 26.15
CA ASP A 414 15.45 -10.71 26.79
C ASP A 414 16.18 -9.71 25.89
N LEU A 415 16.01 -9.81 24.56
CA LEU A 415 16.46 -8.77 23.61
C LEU A 415 15.57 -7.53 23.64
N LYS A 416 14.43 -7.60 24.34
CA LYS A 416 13.46 -6.50 24.52
C LYS A 416 12.98 -5.90 23.20
N PRO A 417 12.44 -6.71 22.27
CA PRO A 417 11.99 -6.22 20.96
C PRO A 417 10.91 -5.13 21.03
N GLN A 418 10.17 -5.05 22.14
CA GLN A 418 9.17 -4.01 22.41
C GLN A 418 9.76 -2.62 22.66
N GLN A 419 11.07 -2.50 22.93
CA GLN A 419 11.69 -1.19 23.13
C GLN A 419 11.71 -0.41 21.82
N PRO A 420 11.06 0.75 21.72
CA PRO A 420 11.01 1.50 20.48
C PRO A 420 12.40 1.86 19.98
N LEU A 421 12.55 1.99 18.66
CA LEU A 421 13.77 2.49 18.04
C LEU A 421 14.06 3.89 18.56
N LEU A 422 15.20 4.06 19.24
CA LEU A 422 15.73 5.38 19.52
C LEU A 422 16.36 5.89 18.23
N LEU A 423 15.62 6.68 17.47
CA LEU A 423 16.16 7.37 16.30
C LEU A 423 17.24 8.35 16.76
N GLU A 424 18.43 8.22 16.18
CA GLU A 424 19.46 9.24 16.31
C GLU A 424 19.09 10.47 15.47
N GLU A 425 19.58 11.66 15.85
CA GLU A 425 19.27 12.92 15.17
C GLU A 425 19.54 12.86 13.65
N ARG A 426 20.62 12.17 13.25
CA ARG A 426 20.98 11.95 11.83
C ARG A 426 19.93 11.18 11.02
N HIS A 427 19.05 10.42 11.68
CA HIS A 427 18.00 9.63 11.04
C HIS A 427 16.62 10.30 11.12
N LEU A 428 16.47 11.38 11.89
CA LEU A 428 15.17 11.98 12.17
C LEU A 428 14.52 12.58 10.92
N GLU A 429 15.28 13.32 10.11
CA GLU A 429 14.74 13.96 8.90
C GLU A 429 14.21 12.93 7.91
N GLU A 430 15.00 11.89 7.61
CA GLU A 430 14.60 10.82 6.69
C GLU A 430 13.40 10.03 7.24
N ALA A 431 13.39 9.73 8.55
CA ALA A 431 12.27 9.06 9.19
C ALA A 431 10.98 9.91 9.11
N VAL A 432 11.04 11.19 9.47
CA VAL A 432 9.88 12.09 9.38
C VAL A 432 9.40 12.22 7.95
N LYS A 433 10.32 12.41 6.99
CA LYS A 433 9.97 12.49 5.57
C LYS A 433 9.27 11.22 5.10
N GLN A 434 9.80 10.05 5.46
CA GLN A 434 9.20 8.78 5.12
C GLN A 434 7.80 8.63 5.73
N GLU A 435 7.61 8.97 7.01
CA GLU A 435 6.30 8.89 7.66
C GLU A 435 5.30 9.86 7.04
N VAL A 436 5.71 11.10 6.74
CA VAL A 436 4.87 12.09 6.06
C VAL A 436 4.50 11.63 4.66
N GLU A 437 5.46 11.12 3.90
CA GLU A 437 5.19 10.60 2.56
C GLU A 437 4.29 9.35 2.63
N ALA A 438 4.46 8.46 3.63
CA ALA A 438 3.68 7.24 3.87
C ALA A 438 2.24 7.48 4.37
N ALA A 439 2.01 8.57 5.07
CA ALA A 439 0.72 8.88 5.66
C ALA A 439 -0.38 9.01 4.60
N GLU A 440 -1.51 8.33 4.82
CA GLU A 440 -2.70 8.61 4.03
C GLU A 440 -3.37 9.89 4.55
N ALA A 441 -3.57 10.86 3.66
CA ALA A 441 -4.24 12.12 3.98
C ALA A 441 -5.76 11.96 3.91
N VAL A 442 -6.46 12.68 4.78
CA VAL A 442 -7.90 12.95 4.64
C VAL A 442 -8.02 14.38 4.16
N ASP A 443 -8.50 14.56 2.93
CA ASP A 443 -8.81 15.91 2.45
C ASP A 443 -10.18 16.31 2.98
N VAL A 444 -10.15 17.09 4.06
CA VAL A 444 -11.34 17.44 4.83
C VAL A 444 -12.26 18.42 4.11
N HIS A 445 -11.85 19.05 3.02
CA HIS A 445 -12.67 20.03 2.31
C HIS A 445 -12.30 20.18 0.84
N THR A 446 -13.19 19.75 -0.06
CA THR A 446 -13.00 19.81 -1.50
C THR A 446 -14.26 20.25 -2.24
N HIS A 447 -14.07 20.61 -3.51
CA HIS A 447 -15.14 20.78 -4.50
C HIS A 447 -15.13 19.65 -5.55
N LEU A 448 -14.58 18.48 -5.19
CA LEU A 448 -14.50 17.31 -6.07
C LEU A 448 -15.75 16.44 -5.95
N PHE A 449 -16.35 16.05 -7.07
CA PHE A 449 -17.52 15.17 -7.10
C PHE A 449 -17.20 13.79 -7.69
N PRO A 450 -17.87 12.72 -7.22
CA PRO A 450 -17.81 11.42 -7.87
C PRO A 450 -18.66 11.40 -9.14
N ALA A 451 -18.34 10.49 -10.08
CA ALA A 451 -18.97 10.38 -11.40
C ALA A 451 -20.50 10.28 -11.36
N GLY A 452 -21.08 9.71 -10.30
CA GLY A 452 -22.53 9.62 -10.12
C GLY A 452 -23.28 10.97 -10.07
N HIS A 453 -22.58 12.09 -9.90
CA HIS A 453 -23.17 13.44 -9.92
C HIS A 453 -23.19 14.09 -11.32
N GLY A 454 -22.67 13.39 -12.34
CA GLY A 454 -22.69 13.83 -13.73
C GLY A 454 -21.46 14.65 -14.15
N GLU A 455 -21.27 14.74 -15.47
CA GLU A 455 -20.09 15.34 -16.11
C GLU A 455 -19.93 16.84 -15.79
N SER A 456 -21.02 17.54 -15.48
CA SER A 456 -20.97 18.97 -15.16
C SER A 456 -20.40 19.30 -13.78
N LEU A 457 -20.42 18.34 -12.84
CA LEU A 457 -19.88 18.51 -11.49
C LEU A 457 -18.54 17.78 -11.31
N MET A 458 -18.29 16.74 -12.12
CA MET A 458 -17.03 16.02 -12.11
C MET A 458 -16.05 16.63 -13.14
N GLU A 459 -15.38 17.71 -12.74
CA GLU A 459 -14.31 18.31 -13.55
C GLU A 459 -13.04 17.44 -13.54
N TYR A 460 -12.53 17.09 -14.72
CA TYR A 460 -11.25 16.38 -14.87
C TYR A 460 -10.55 16.73 -16.20
N GLY A 461 -9.25 16.45 -16.27
CA GLY A 461 -8.45 16.62 -17.48
C GLY A 461 -7.64 17.92 -17.51
N ILE A 462 -6.70 17.98 -18.47
CA ILE A 462 -5.74 19.08 -18.55
C ILE A 462 -6.38 20.44 -18.82
N ASP A 463 -7.44 20.50 -19.63
CA ASP A 463 -8.09 21.76 -19.97
C ASP A 463 -8.84 22.34 -18.75
N ALA A 464 -9.50 21.49 -17.94
CA ALA A 464 -10.10 21.91 -16.67
C ALA A 464 -9.03 22.42 -15.69
N MET A 465 -7.89 21.73 -15.59
CA MET A 465 -6.78 22.19 -14.76
C MET A 465 -6.23 23.54 -15.21
N LEU A 466 -6.04 23.75 -16.52
CA LEU A 466 -5.52 25.01 -17.08
C LEU A 466 -6.52 26.16 -17.02
N THR A 467 -7.81 25.85 -16.94
CA THR A 467 -8.88 26.86 -16.78
C THR A 467 -9.32 27.02 -15.33
N TYR A 468 -8.57 26.45 -14.39
CA TYR A 468 -8.75 26.72 -12.97
C TYR A 468 -8.59 28.22 -12.69
N HIS A 469 -9.53 28.79 -11.92
CA HIS A 469 -9.69 30.23 -11.79
C HIS A 469 -8.45 30.98 -11.28
N TYR A 470 -7.56 30.34 -10.52
CA TYR A 470 -6.28 30.96 -10.15
C TYR A 470 -5.35 31.18 -11.36
N LEU A 471 -5.25 30.19 -12.28
CA LEU A 471 -4.47 30.35 -13.50
C LEU A 471 -5.13 31.36 -14.45
N LEU A 472 -6.47 31.44 -14.46
CA LEU A 472 -7.17 32.49 -15.20
C LEU A 472 -6.83 33.88 -14.64
N ALA A 473 -6.78 34.04 -13.32
CA ALA A 473 -6.38 35.29 -12.68
C ALA A 473 -4.95 35.68 -13.09
N GLU A 474 -4.00 34.76 -13.02
CA GLU A 474 -2.59 34.97 -13.40
C GLU A 474 -2.44 35.33 -14.89
N TYR A 475 -3.14 34.59 -15.76
CA TYR A 475 -3.13 34.84 -17.20
C TYR A 475 -3.72 36.21 -17.52
N LEU A 476 -4.91 36.52 -17.02
CA LEU A 476 -5.58 37.80 -17.31
C LEU A 476 -4.83 38.99 -16.71
N ALA A 477 -4.12 38.82 -15.60
CA ALA A 477 -3.26 39.85 -15.02
C ALA A 477 -2.00 40.14 -15.86
N THR A 478 -1.57 39.20 -16.69
CA THR A 478 -0.33 39.31 -17.50
C THR A 478 -0.59 39.46 -19.00
N SER A 479 -1.79 39.12 -19.47
CA SER A 479 -2.20 39.24 -20.86
C SER A 479 -2.69 40.65 -21.21
N ARG A 480 -2.83 40.94 -22.51
CA ARG A 480 -3.50 42.14 -23.03
C ARG A 480 -4.97 41.88 -23.41
N GLU A 481 -5.45 40.66 -23.19
CA GLU A 481 -6.82 40.26 -23.55
C GLU A 481 -7.78 40.73 -22.46
N SER A 482 -8.96 41.24 -22.86
CA SER A 482 -9.97 41.62 -21.88
C SER A 482 -10.65 40.36 -21.31
N PRO A 483 -11.09 40.36 -20.03
CA PRO A 483 -11.80 39.23 -19.46
C PRO A 483 -13.02 38.81 -20.29
N GLU A 484 -13.77 39.78 -20.82
CA GLU A 484 -14.96 39.53 -21.64
C GLU A 484 -14.60 38.80 -22.94
N ALA A 485 -13.51 39.22 -23.61
CA ALA A 485 -13.04 38.57 -24.82
C ALA A 485 -12.55 37.14 -24.53
N PHE A 486 -11.80 36.96 -23.44
CA PHE A 486 -11.28 35.65 -23.04
C PHE A 486 -12.41 34.66 -22.71
N TYR A 487 -13.38 35.07 -21.88
CA TYR A 487 -14.49 34.21 -21.47
C TYR A 487 -15.48 33.88 -22.60
N ALA A 488 -15.44 34.61 -23.73
CA ALA A 488 -16.20 34.30 -24.93
C ALA A 488 -15.56 33.17 -25.77
N LEU A 489 -14.30 32.80 -25.49
CA LEU A 489 -13.60 31.73 -26.21
C LEU A 489 -14.07 30.34 -25.76
N PRO A 490 -13.99 29.31 -26.62
CA PRO A 490 -14.17 27.93 -26.20
C PRO A 490 -13.16 27.52 -25.12
N GLY A 491 -13.56 26.65 -24.18
CA GLY A 491 -12.70 26.24 -23.06
C GLY A 491 -11.35 25.65 -23.46
N SER A 492 -11.29 24.89 -24.55
CA SER A 492 -10.03 24.36 -25.10
C SER A 492 -9.08 25.47 -25.58
N ILE A 493 -9.63 26.57 -26.11
CA ILE A 493 -8.86 27.73 -26.55
C ILE A 493 -8.41 28.54 -25.32
N GLN A 494 -9.26 28.68 -24.30
CA GLN A 494 -8.86 29.28 -23.02
C GLN A 494 -7.67 28.53 -22.41
N ALA A 495 -7.72 27.20 -22.37
CA ALA A 495 -6.62 26.37 -21.88
C ALA A 495 -5.33 26.54 -22.72
N GLU A 496 -5.44 26.62 -24.05
CA GLU A 496 -4.30 26.91 -24.93
C GLU A 496 -3.67 28.28 -24.64
N ARG A 497 -4.51 29.31 -24.45
CA ARG A 497 -4.05 30.67 -24.10
C ARG A 497 -3.29 30.69 -22.79
N VAL A 498 -3.81 30.01 -21.77
CA VAL A 498 -3.16 29.90 -20.46
C VAL A 498 -1.85 29.12 -20.57
N TRP A 499 -1.83 27.98 -21.26
CA TRP A 499 -0.61 27.19 -21.48
C TRP A 499 0.48 28.02 -22.17
N GLU A 500 0.11 28.67 -23.27
CA GLU A 500 1.02 29.49 -24.06
C GLU A 500 1.54 30.69 -23.25
N GLY A 501 0.67 31.36 -22.49
CA GLY A 501 1.05 32.53 -21.69
C GLY A 501 1.93 32.19 -20.48
N LEU A 502 1.53 31.20 -19.69
CA LEU A 502 2.10 30.93 -18.36
C LEU A 502 3.16 29.82 -18.34
N PHE A 503 3.16 28.91 -19.32
CA PHE A 503 4.08 27.75 -19.35
C PHE A 503 5.08 27.80 -20.50
N VAL A 504 4.72 28.45 -21.62
CA VAL A 504 5.59 28.55 -22.80
C VAL A 504 6.33 29.88 -22.83
N ASN A 505 5.59 30.98 -22.88
CA ASN A 505 6.14 32.34 -22.98
C ASN A 505 6.73 32.86 -21.66
N SER A 506 6.31 32.24 -20.55
CA SER A 506 6.81 32.52 -19.21
C SER A 506 7.33 31.24 -18.56
N SER A 507 8.26 31.39 -17.61
CA SER A 507 8.64 30.27 -16.76
C SER A 507 7.51 29.99 -15.75
N PRO A 508 7.00 28.75 -15.64
CA PRO A 508 5.86 28.39 -14.78
C PRO A 508 6.28 28.28 -13.30
N LEU A 509 6.59 29.43 -12.68
CA LEU A 509 7.14 29.50 -11.32
C LEU A 509 6.07 29.69 -10.23
N SER A 510 4.85 30.11 -10.57
CA SER A 510 3.77 30.23 -9.59
C SER A 510 3.38 28.85 -9.04
N GLU A 511 2.85 28.81 -7.82
CA GLU A 511 2.44 27.55 -7.18
C GLU A 511 1.36 26.84 -7.98
N GLN A 512 0.46 27.60 -8.62
CA GLN A 512 -0.61 27.12 -9.48
C GLN A 512 -0.04 26.45 -10.74
N CYS A 513 0.93 27.09 -11.39
CA CYS A 513 1.60 26.50 -12.56
C CYS A 513 2.41 25.26 -12.15
N ARG A 514 3.14 25.34 -11.03
CA ARG A 514 3.91 24.22 -10.48
C ARG A 514 3.01 23.03 -10.19
N GLY A 515 1.81 23.25 -9.63
CA GLY A 515 0.83 22.20 -9.34
C GLY A 515 0.42 21.42 -10.58
N VAL A 516 0.22 22.09 -11.73
CA VAL A 516 -0.05 21.43 -13.02
C VAL A 516 1.13 20.54 -13.42
N LEU A 517 2.36 21.04 -13.34
CA LEU A 517 3.56 20.28 -13.69
C LEU A 517 3.81 19.08 -12.77
N THR A 518 3.63 19.27 -11.46
CA THR A 518 3.75 18.19 -10.46
C THR A 518 2.75 17.08 -10.75
N THR A 519 1.50 17.44 -11.09
CA THR A 519 0.46 16.48 -11.47
C THR A 519 0.85 15.70 -12.73
N LEU A 520 1.25 16.38 -13.79
CA LEU A 520 1.67 15.73 -15.05
C LEU A 520 2.89 14.82 -14.86
N GLN A 521 3.86 15.24 -14.03
CA GLN A 521 5.03 14.44 -13.69
C GLN A 521 4.65 13.18 -12.89
N ALA A 522 3.74 13.28 -11.93
CA ALA A 522 3.22 12.14 -11.17
C ALA A 522 2.45 11.15 -12.06
N LEU A 523 1.80 11.65 -13.12
CA LEU A 523 1.11 10.85 -14.12
C LEU A 523 2.06 10.18 -15.15
N GLY A 524 3.37 10.46 -15.07
CA GLY A 524 4.38 9.88 -15.96
C GLY A 524 4.61 10.63 -17.27
N LEU A 525 4.06 11.84 -17.43
CA LEU A 525 4.11 12.63 -18.67
C LEU A 525 5.36 13.51 -18.79
N ARG A 526 6.50 13.06 -18.26
CA ARG A 526 7.73 13.87 -18.19
C ARG A 526 8.23 14.31 -19.56
N GLU A 527 8.16 13.43 -20.55
CA GLU A 527 8.62 13.72 -21.92
C GLU A 527 7.72 14.77 -22.59
N GLN A 528 6.41 14.65 -22.44
CA GLN A 528 5.45 15.59 -23.02
C GLN A 528 5.55 16.96 -22.36
N VAL A 529 5.76 17.00 -21.04
CA VAL A 529 6.03 18.25 -20.31
C VAL A 529 7.34 18.90 -20.77
N ALA A 530 8.42 18.12 -20.91
CA ALA A 530 9.71 18.63 -21.39
C ALA A 530 9.63 19.18 -22.81
N ALA A 531 8.83 18.54 -23.67
CA ALA A 531 8.54 19.00 -25.03
C ALA A 531 7.52 20.14 -25.11
N ARG A 532 6.87 20.49 -23.99
CA ARG A 532 5.75 21.43 -23.91
C ARG A 532 4.57 21.09 -24.83
N ASP A 533 4.36 19.80 -25.10
CA ASP A 533 3.39 19.30 -26.07
C ASP A 533 2.00 19.10 -25.44
N LEU A 534 1.21 20.17 -25.38
CA LEU A 534 -0.16 20.14 -24.87
C LEU A 534 -1.06 19.17 -25.66
N ALA A 535 -0.83 19.00 -26.97
CA ALA A 535 -1.63 18.11 -27.80
C ALA A 535 -1.39 16.63 -27.46
N ALA A 536 -0.14 16.25 -27.19
CA ALA A 536 0.18 14.92 -26.66
C ALA A 536 -0.44 14.69 -25.28
N ILE A 537 -0.39 15.69 -24.39
CA ILE A 537 -1.00 15.60 -23.06
C ILE A 537 -2.52 15.38 -23.18
N ARG A 538 -3.20 16.14 -24.04
CA ARG A 538 -4.65 15.96 -24.30
C ARG A 538 -4.98 14.58 -24.83
N ARG A 539 -4.21 14.06 -25.79
CA ARG A 539 -4.40 12.70 -26.33
C ARG A 539 -4.27 11.64 -25.24
N TRP A 540 -3.33 11.82 -24.32
CA TRP A 540 -3.16 10.91 -23.19
C TRP A 540 -4.37 10.94 -22.25
N TYR A 541 -4.88 12.13 -21.90
CA TYR A 541 -6.08 12.28 -21.07
C TYR A 541 -7.33 11.70 -21.74
N ALA A 542 -7.48 11.87 -23.06
CA ALA A 542 -8.61 11.32 -23.82
C ALA A 542 -8.64 9.78 -23.84
N GLY A 543 -7.51 9.12 -23.55
CA GLY A 543 -7.44 7.67 -23.41
C GLY A 543 -7.77 7.16 -22.00
N GLN A 544 -8.11 8.03 -21.05
CA GLN A 544 -8.43 7.63 -19.68
C GLN A 544 -9.94 7.51 -19.48
N ASP A 545 -10.36 6.49 -18.72
CA ASP A 545 -11.70 6.45 -18.14
C ASP A 545 -11.75 7.36 -16.92
N ALA A 546 -12.76 8.23 -16.84
CA ALA A 546 -12.79 9.31 -15.87
C ALA A 546 -12.95 8.82 -14.43
N GLU A 547 -13.78 7.80 -14.19
CA GLU A 547 -13.99 7.23 -12.85
C GLU A 547 -12.74 6.49 -12.37
N MET A 548 -12.17 5.64 -13.23
CA MET A 548 -10.92 4.94 -12.95
C MET A 548 -9.75 5.92 -12.76
N PHE A 549 -9.75 7.03 -13.50
CA PHE A 549 -8.75 8.09 -13.36
C PHE A 549 -8.85 8.77 -12.00
N ASN A 550 -10.05 9.12 -11.52
CA ASN A 550 -10.22 9.73 -10.20
C ASN A 550 -9.76 8.79 -9.06
N GLU A 551 -10.11 7.50 -9.12
CA GLU A 551 -9.61 6.53 -8.14
C GLU A 551 -8.08 6.39 -8.20
N LYS A 552 -7.51 6.40 -9.41
CA LYS A 552 -6.05 6.43 -9.61
C LYS A 552 -5.43 7.69 -8.98
N MET A 553 -6.03 8.86 -9.17
CA MET A 553 -5.55 10.11 -8.60
C MET A 553 -5.61 10.11 -7.07
N MET A 554 -6.69 9.61 -6.47
CA MET A 554 -6.76 9.46 -5.02
C MET A 554 -5.64 8.58 -4.47
N ARG A 555 -5.33 7.46 -5.14
CA ARG A 555 -4.22 6.58 -4.74
C ARG A 555 -2.86 7.23 -4.93
N LEU A 556 -2.64 7.92 -6.05
CA LEU A 556 -1.38 8.64 -6.32
C LEU A 556 -1.14 9.74 -5.28
N ALA A 557 -2.19 10.46 -4.89
CA ALA A 557 -2.15 11.49 -3.86
C ALA A 557 -2.21 10.93 -2.41
N ARG A 558 -2.27 9.59 -2.24
CA ARG A 558 -2.40 8.91 -0.94
C ARG A 558 -3.59 9.42 -0.11
N LEU A 559 -4.71 9.68 -0.77
CA LEU A 559 -5.94 10.10 -0.12
C LEU A 559 -6.73 8.91 0.39
N ARG A 560 -6.94 8.87 1.72
CA ARG A 560 -7.83 7.91 2.34
C ARG A 560 -9.27 8.14 1.89
N TYR A 561 -9.72 9.39 1.97
CA TYR A 561 -10.98 9.88 1.40
C TYR A 561 -10.94 11.41 1.29
N VAL A 562 -11.86 11.94 0.49
CA VAL A 562 -12.13 13.39 0.35
C VAL A 562 -13.51 13.72 0.89
N VAL A 563 -13.70 14.97 1.33
CA VAL A 563 -15.03 15.51 1.69
C VAL A 563 -15.48 16.49 0.61
N THR A 564 -16.58 16.16 -0.07
CA THR A 564 -17.21 16.95 -1.13
C THR A 564 -18.18 17.96 -0.53
N SER A 565 -18.16 19.20 -1.02
CA SER A 565 -19.06 20.27 -0.57
C SER A 565 -20.28 20.37 -1.49
N HIS A 566 -21.48 20.12 -0.95
CA HIS A 566 -22.74 20.17 -1.70
C HIS A 566 -23.59 21.37 -1.30
N ASP A 567 -24.04 22.16 -2.27
CA ASP A 567 -24.82 23.39 -2.04
C ASP A 567 -26.31 23.18 -2.35
N PRO A 568 -27.21 23.15 -1.34
CA PRO A 568 -28.65 23.00 -1.59
C PRO A 568 -29.27 24.27 -2.19
N PHE A 569 -28.53 25.38 -2.23
CA PHE A 569 -28.93 26.65 -2.84
C PHE A 569 -28.35 26.81 -4.26
N ASP A 570 -27.71 25.78 -4.81
CA ASP A 570 -27.38 25.66 -6.23
C ASP A 570 -28.46 24.84 -6.95
N PRO A 571 -29.15 25.40 -7.97
CA PRO A 571 -30.13 24.68 -8.76
C PRO A 571 -29.61 23.35 -9.33
N MET A 572 -28.31 23.27 -9.67
CA MET A 572 -27.72 22.05 -10.22
C MET A 572 -27.48 20.96 -9.16
N GLN A 573 -27.40 21.34 -7.88
CA GLN A 573 -27.04 20.42 -6.79
C GLN A 573 -28.21 20.13 -5.85
N LEU A 574 -29.28 20.95 -5.84
CA LEU A 574 -30.43 20.81 -4.96
C LEU A 574 -31.02 19.39 -5.00
N VAL A 575 -31.22 18.83 -6.20
CA VAL A 575 -31.74 17.46 -6.36
C VAL A 575 -30.79 16.45 -5.73
N GLY A 576 -29.48 16.56 -5.98
CA GLY A 576 -28.48 15.68 -5.37
C GLY A 576 -28.31 15.86 -3.85
N CYS A 577 -28.75 16.98 -3.28
CA CYS A 577 -28.79 17.17 -1.83
C CYS A 577 -30.01 16.48 -1.20
N LEU A 578 -31.17 16.56 -1.85
CA LEU A 578 -32.40 15.92 -1.37
C LEU A 578 -32.42 14.41 -1.65
N GLU A 579 -31.85 14.00 -2.78
CA GLU A 579 -31.81 12.61 -3.25
C GLU A 579 -30.39 12.25 -3.71
N PRO A 580 -29.44 12.07 -2.77
CA PRO A 580 -28.04 11.85 -3.11
C PRO A 580 -27.84 10.50 -3.82
N PRO A 581 -27.02 10.46 -4.90
CA PRO A 581 -26.66 9.21 -5.54
C PRO A 581 -25.79 8.34 -4.61
N PRO A 582 -25.63 7.04 -4.90
CA PRO A 582 -24.75 6.17 -4.13
C PRO A 582 -23.33 6.74 -4.01
N CYS A 583 -22.86 6.92 -2.77
CA CYS A 583 -21.57 7.52 -2.50
C CYS A 583 -20.44 6.47 -2.59
N PRO A 584 -19.41 6.66 -3.43
CA PRO A 584 -18.29 5.74 -3.51
C PRO A 584 -17.46 5.74 -2.21
N PRO A 585 -16.71 4.66 -1.89
CA PRO A 585 -16.07 4.47 -0.58
C PRO A 585 -15.14 5.59 -0.11
N ARG A 586 -14.46 6.27 -1.04
CA ARG A 586 -13.48 7.36 -0.77
C ARG A 586 -14.07 8.77 -0.79
N TYR A 587 -15.40 8.90 -0.84
CA TYR A 587 -16.07 10.19 -0.76
C TYR A 587 -16.89 10.28 0.52
N ARG A 588 -16.91 11.48 1.10
CA ARG A 588 -17.80 11.88 2.19
C ARG A 588 -18.40 13.22 1.79
N SER A 589 -19.51 13.61 2.42
CA SER A 589 -20.21 14.84 2.06
C SER A 589 -20.16 15.86 3.20
N ALA A 590 -20.08 17.13 2.83
CA ALA A 590 -20.38 18.28 3.67
C ALA A 590 -21.50 19.08 3.00
N LEU A 591 -22.33 19.76 3.80
CA LEU A 591 -23.39 20.62 3.27
C LEU A 591 -22.91 22.08 3.34
N ALA A 592 -22.80 22.71 2.17
CA ALA A 592 -22.32 24.08 1.99
C ALA A 592 -23.49 25.08 2.07
N LEU A 593 -23.32 26.13 2.87
CA LEU A 593 -24.31 27.15 3.19
C LEU A 593 -23.79 28.55 2.84
N ASP A 594 -22.83 28.64 1.92
CA ASP A 594 -22.18 29.88 1.50
C ASP A 594 -23.18 30.94 1.04
N LYS A 595 -24.04 30.61 0.08
CA LYS A 595 -25.08 31.54 -0.42
C LYS A 595 -25.99 32.06 0.70
N LEU A 596 -26.26 31.22 1.69
CA LEU A 596 -27.10 31.58 2.82
C LEU A 596 -26.38 32.55 3.78
N LEU A 597 -25.11 32.30 4.13
CA LEU A 597 -24.34 33.15 5.05
C LEU A 597 -23.81 34.42 4.38
N GLU A 598 -23.52 34.38 3.08
CA GLU A 598 -23.06 35.53 2.28
C GLU A 598 -24.22 36.44 1.85
N GLY A 599 -25.46 35.97 1.98
CA GLY A 599 -26.66 36.77 1.73
C GLY A 599 -27.17 36.75 0.28
N ASP A 600 -26.86 35.71 -0.50
CA ASP A 600 -27.48 35.44 -1.80
C ASP A 600 -28.91 34.89 -1.64
N TRP A 601 -29.79 35.73 -1.10
CA TRP A 601 -31.18 35.39 -0.82
C TRP A 601 -32.01 35.12 -2.08
N ALA A 602 -31.55 35.57 -3.25
CA ALA A 602 -32.17 35.26 -4.53
C ALA A 602 -32.08 33.76 -4.83
N SER A 603 -30.88 33.18 -4.75
CA SER A 603 -30.67 31.74 -4.91
C SER A 603 -31.35 30.93 -3.80
N VAL A 604 -31.30 31.41 -2.55
CA VAL A 604 -31.99 30.75 -1.42
C VAL A 604 -33.50 30.67 -1.65
N CYS A 605 -34.15 31.78 -2.02
CA CYS A 605 -35.59 31.78 -2.28
C CYS A 605 -35.96 30.85 -3.44
N HIS A 606 -35.15 30.85 -4.51
CA HIS A 606 -35.38 29.96 -5.64
C HIS A 606 -35.34 28.48 -5.26
N SER A 607 -34.37 28.06 -4.43
CA SER A 607 -34.30 26.68 -3.95
C SER A 607 -35.46 26.31 -3.02
N LEU A 608 -35.93 27.24 -2.18
CA LEU A 608 -37.10 27.01 -1.33
C LEU A 608 -38.37 26.81 -2.17
N GLU A 609 -38.61 27.67 -3.15
CA GLU A 609 -39.74 27.55 -4.07
C GLU A 609 -39.68 26.23 -4.85
N SER A 610 -38.50 25.88 -5.37
CA SER A 610 -38.29 24.65 -6.14
C SER A 610 -38.47 23.38 -5.31
N SER A 611 -38.18 23.43 -4.01
CA SER A 611 -38.36 22.32 -3.06
C SER A 611 -39.73 22.33 -2.35
N GLY A 612 -40.63 23.25 -2.73
CA GLY A 612 -41.96 23.38 -2.12
C GLY A 612 -41.94 23.82 -0.65
N LYS A 613 -40.86 24.46 -0.20
CA LYS A 613 -40.71 24.99 1.15
C LYS A 613 -41.20 26.44 1.20
N PRO A 614 -41.79 26.87 2.34
CA PRO A 614 -42.18 28.27 2.49
C PRO A 614 -40.93 29.14 2.46
N THR A 615 -40.97 30.26 1.75
CA THR A 615 -39.90 31.26 1.75
C THR A 615 -39.90 31.96 3.12
N THR A 616 -39.30 31.34 4.14
CA THR A 616 -39.22 31.76 5.55
C THR A 616 -37.93 31.18 6.15
N LEU A 617 -37.44 31.70 7.29
CA LEU A 617 -36.32 31.06 8.00
C LEU A 617 -36.65 29.62 8.43
N ARG A 618 -37.92 29.35 8.78
CA ARG A 618 -38.41 28.00 9.04
C ARG A 618 -38.33 27.08 7.82
N GLY A 619 -38.59 27.62 6.62
CA GLY A 619 -38.41 26.89 5.38
C GLY A 619 -36.95 26.60 5.05
N VAL A 620 -36.05 27.56 5.32
CA VAL A 620 -34.59 27.34 5.24
C VAL A 620 -34.16 26.24 6.20
N TYR A 621 -34.57 26.30 7.47
CA TYR A 621 -34.31 25.25 8.45
C TYR A 621 -34.82 23.89 7.93
N ALA A 622 -36.07 23.82 7.45
CA ALA A 622 -36.63 22.57 6.93
C ALA A 622 -35.86 22.02 5.73
N LEU A 623 -35.44 22.86 4.79
CA LEU A 623 -34.65 22.44 3.62
C LEU A 623 -33.27 21.93 4.05
N VAL A 624 -32.53 22.71 4.83
CA VAL A 624 -31.18 22.33 5.30
C VAL A 624 -31.25 21.04 6.11
N HIS A 625 -32.22 20.94 7.02
CA HIS A 625 -32.42 19.76 7.84
C HIS A 625 -32.77 18.52 7.00
N ASP A 626 -33.62 18.65 5.97
CA ASP A 626 -33.93 17.53 5.06
C ASP A 626 -32.67 17.06 4.32
N CYS A 627 -31.88 17.98 3.76
CA CYS A 627 -30.61 17.66 3.10
C CYS A 627 -29.62 16.98 4.06
N VAL A 628 -29.53 17.42 5.32
CA VAL A 628 -28.68 16.78 6.32
C VAL A 628 -29.11 15.34 6.59
N ARG A 629 -30.42 15.08 6.70
CA ARG A 629 -30.93 13.72 6.94
C ARG A 629 -30.67 12.78 5.77
N THR A 630 -30.76 13.27 4.54
CA THR A 630 -30.57 12.44 3.33
C THR A 630 -29.10 12.20 3.03
N MET A 631 -28.27 13.23 3.15
CA MET A 631 -26.84 13.15 2.82
C MET A 631 -25.98 12.58 3.94
N ASN A 632 -26.42 12.71 5.20
CA ASN A 632 -25.62 12.40 6.38
C ASN A 632 -24.20 13.02 6.32
N PRO A 633 -24.08 14.36 6.20
CA PRO A 633 -22.81 15.03 6.02
C PRO A 633 -21.94 14.95 7.28
N VAL A 634 -20.62 15.01 7.10
CA VAL A 634 -19.66 14.98 8.22
C VAL A 634 -19.59 16.31 8.98
N TYR A 635 -19.96 17.43 8.33
CA TYR A 635 -20.09 18.76 8.92
C TYR A 635 -20.95 19.67 8.02
N LEU A 636 -21.43 20.78 8.57
CA LEU A 636 -21.97 21.92 7.82
C LEU A 636 -20.84 22.92 7.55
N THR A 637 -20.84 23.60 6.41
CA THR A 637 -19.80 24.59 6.08
C THR A 637 -20.39 25.83 5.47
N GLY A 638 -19.77 26.99 5.70
CA GLY A 638 -20.14 28.20 4.98
C GLY A 638 -19.10 29.29 5.13
N SER A 639 -19.00 30.13 4.11
CA SER A 639 -18.17 31.34 4.16
C SER A 639 -18.96 32.49 4.76
N THR A 640 -18.33 33.26 5.63
CA THR A 640 -18.93 34.50 6.16
C THR A 640 -18.47 35.69 5.32
N PRO A 641 -19.30 36.75 5.20
CA PRO A 641 -18.85 38.04 4.65
C PRO A 641 -17.59 38.55 5.39
N ASP A 642 -16.77 39.34 4.69
CA ASP A 642 -15.67 40.03 5.34
C ASP A 642 -16.20 41.05 6.36
N GLY A 643 -15.52 41.14 7.51
CA GLY A 643 -16.02 41.97 8.60
C GLY A 643 -17.28 41.44 9.31
N PHE A 644 -17.61 40.15 9.15
CA PHE A 644 -18.67 39.48 9.92
C PHE A 644 -18.54 39.75 11.43
N VAL A 645 -19.65 40.15 12.05
CA VAL A 645 -19.74 40.42 13.49
C VAL A 645 -20.73 39.45 14.13
N TYR A 646 -20.31 38.86 15.25
CA TYR A 646 -21.18 38.08 16.14
C TYR A 646 -21.18 38.71 17.53
N SER A 647 -22.36 39.11 18.00
CA SER A 647 -22.51 39.90 19.22
C SER A 647 -22.39 39.02 20.46
N LYS A 648 -21.84 39.57 21.55
CA LYS A 648 -21.76 38.85 22.83
C LYS A 648 -23.14 38.78 23.51
N GLY A 649 -23.73 37.58 23.60
CA GLY A 649 -24.90 37.31 24.46
C GLY A 649 -25.77 36.14 23.99
N PRO A 650 -26.55 35.50 24.88
CA PRO A 650 -27.44 34.40 24.50
C PRO A 650 -28.64 34.93 23.72
N ARG A 651 -28.77 34.57 22.44
CA ARG A 651 -29.94 34.82 21.62
C ARG A 651 -30.40 33.52 20.96
N ALA A 652 -30.95 32.61 21.76
CA ALA A 652 -31.91 31.70 21.16
C ALA A 652 -33.07 32.56 20.65
N MET A 653 -33.19 32.74 19.34
CA MET A 653 -34.37 33.39 18.76
C MET A 653 -35.58 32.52 19.06
N PRO A 654 -36.62 33.04 19.75
CA PRO A 654 -37.85 32.30 19.99
C PRO A 654 -38.43 31.79 18.66
N GLU A 655 -38.92 30.55 18.61
CA GLU A 655 -39.50 29.95 17.39
C GLU A 655 -40.59 30.82 16.77
N GLU A 656 -41.30 31.60 17.59
CA GLU A 656 -42.35 32.54 17.17
C GLU A 656 -41.83 33.66 16.25
N MET A 657 -40.53 33.96 16.28
CA MET A 657 -39.88 34.93 15.41
C MET A 657 -39.35 34.32 14.10
N TRP A 658 -39.46 32.99 13.91
CA TRP A 658 -38.99 32.31 12.69
C TRP A 658 -39.99 32.37 11.53
N ASP A 659 -41.23 32.79 11.80
CA ASP A 659 -42.37 32.78 10.88
C ASP A 659 -42.55 34.11 10.10
N GLU A 660 -41.48 34.88 9.86
CA GLU A 660 -41.51 36.06 8.98
C GLU A 660 -41.42 35.66 7.50
N ASN A 661 -42.40 36.07 6.67
CA ASN A 661 -42.49 35.68 5.25
C ASN A 661 -41.47 36.41 4.36
N LEU A 662 -40.53 35.67 3.73
CA LEU A 662 -39.53 36.17 2.77
C LEU A 662 -40.17 36.78 1.51
N GLN A 663 -41.33 36.29 1.05
CA GLN A 663 -42.03 36.84 -0.12
C GLN A 663 -42.63 38.24 0.14
N ASN A 664 -42.93 38.62 1.39
CA ASN A 664 -43.47 39.94 1.72
C ASN A 664 -42.43 40.95 2.24
N SER A 665 -41.14 40.58 2.36
CA SER A 665 -40.14 41.55 2.84
C SER A 665 -38.68 41.31 2.44
N TYR A 666 -38.29 40.22 1.74
CA TYR A 666 -36.86 39.87 1.63
C TYR A 666 -36.39 39.48 0.21
N CYS A 667 -37.29 39.16 -0.72
CA CYS A 667 -36.91 39.03 -2.14
C CYS A 667 -36.69 40.41 -2.79
N ASN A 668 -37.27 41.49 -2.22
CA ASN A 668 -37.28 42.86 -2.79
C ASN A 668 -37.29 44.01 -1.75
N ALA A 669 -37.23 43.76 -0.43
CA ALA A 669 -37.20 44.80 0.59
C ALA A 669 -36.09 44.57 1.62
N LEU A 670 -35.61 45.68 2.20
CA LEU A 670 -34.55 45.73 3.20
C LEU A 670 -35.16 45.91 4.60
N PRO A 671 -34.50 45.40 5.66
CA PRO A 671 -33.19 44.73 5.66
C PRO A 671 -33.28 43.21 5.53
N LEU A 672 -32.29 42.55 4.91
CA LEU A 672 -32.14 41.08 4.82
C LEU A 672 -31.68 40.46 6.15
N PRO A 673 -31.96 39.17 6.44
CA PRO A 673 -31.43 38.53 7.64
C PRO A 673 -29.90 38.52 7.60
N SER A 674 -29.28 38.91 8.70
CA SER A 674 -27.83 38.89 8.84
C SER A 674 -27.32 37.45 9.00
N ALA A 675 -26.03 37.22 8.72
CA ALA A 675 -25.39 35.93 8.98
C ALA A 675 -25.52 35.50 10.45
N GLU A 676 -25.48 36.44 11.41
CA GLU A 676 -25.72 36.17 12.84
C GLU A 676 -27.12 35.60 13.07
N GLN A 677 -28.16 36.21 12.51
CA GLN A 677 -29.55 35.73 12.63
C GLN A 677 -29.73 34.35 12.00
N VAL A 678 -29.11 34.11 10.85
CA VAL A 678 -29.14 32.80 10.19
C VAL A 678 -28.44 31.72 11.03
N LEU A 679 -27.29 32.04 11.62
CA LEU A 679 -26.57 31.11 12.49
C LEU A 679 -27.43 30.72 13.69
N ASP A 680 -28.01 31.70 14.38
CA ASP A 680 -28.81 31.47 15.59
C ASP A 680 -30.13 30.76 15.32
N ALA A 681 -30.80 31.09 14.21
CA ALA A 681 -32.13 30.56 13.88
C ALA A 681 -32.08 29.26 13.07
N VAL A 682 -31.02 28.97 12.32
CA VAL A 682 -31.01 27.81 11.43
C VAL A 682 -29.84 26.89 11.72
N VAL A 683 -28.61 27.39 11.60
CA VAL A 683 -27.43 26.52 11.52
C VAL A 683 -27.07 25.92 12.88
N LEU A 684 -26.96 26.75 13.93
CA LEU A 684 -26.59 26.31 15.27
C LEU A 684 -27.63 25.37 15.92
N PRO A 685 -28.96 25.58 15.76
CA PRO A 685 -29.96 24.58 16.15
C PRO A 685 -29.72 23.21 15.50
N ILE A 686 -29.51 23.15 14.19
CA ILE A 686 -29.26 21.89 13.46
C ILE A 686 -27.96 21.22 13.95
N CYS A 687 -26.89 22.00 14.11
CA CYS A 687 -25.61 21.51 14.63
C CYS A 687 -25.77 20.88 16.03
N ARG A 688 -26.54 21.50 16.93
CA ARG A 688 -26.78 20.96 18.28
C ARG A 688 -27.66 19.72 18.27
N GLU A 689 -28.75 19.75 17.51
CA GLU A 689 -29.70 18.64 17.42
C GLU A 689 -29.03 17.39 16.85
N LEU A 690 -28.29 17.54 15.75
CA LEU A 690 -27.71 16.44 15.00
C LEU A 690 -26.23 16.19 15.32
N CYS A 691 -25.68 16.89 16.31
CA CYS A 691 -24.29 16.78 16.76
C CYS A 691 -23.25 16.99 15.63
N LEU A 692 -23.58 17.86 14.67
CA LEU A 692 -22.73 18.17 13.53
C LEU A 692 -21.77 19.33 13.84
N PRO A 693 -20.48 19.21 13.48
CA PRO A 693 -19.57 20.35 13.48
C PRO A 693 -20.00 21.42 12.46
N LEU A 694 -19.64 22.67 12.73
CA LEU A 694 -19.76 23.79 11.81
C LEU A 694 -18.37 24.26 11.37
N ASN A 695 -18.10 24.25 10.08
CA ASN A 695 -16.90 24.79 9.46
C ASN A 695 -17.14 26.21 8.93
N LEU A 696 -16.44 27.21 9.47
CA LEU A 696 -16.55 28.60 9.03
C LEU A 696 -15.31 29.05 8.26
N ARG A 697 -15.52 29.59 7.06
CA ARG A 697 -14.46 30.16 6.21
C ARG A 697 -14.59 31.69 6.24
N MET A 698 -13.65 32.38 6.86
CA MET A 698 -13.77 33.81 7.14
C MET A 698 -12.78 34.65 6.33
N GLY A 699 -13.21 35.86 5.94
CA GLY A 699 -12.33 36.85 5.31
C GLY A 699 -12.37 36.88 3.78
N THR A 700 -13.33 36.21 3.14
CA THR A 700 -13.55 36.36 1.69
C THR A 700 -14.35 37.63 1.42
N ARG A 701 -13.83 38.49 0.54
CA ARG A 701 -14.58 39.62 -0.02
C ARG A 701 -14.99 39.28 -1.44
N ARG A 702 -16.27 39.00 -1.67
CA ARG A 702 -16.78 38.55 -2.97
C ARG A 702 -16.76 39.68 -4.01
N SER A 703 -16.52 39.31 -5.27
CA SER A 703 -16.72 40.17 -6.44
C SER A 703 -16.03 41.53 -6.37
N VAL A 704 -14.79 41.58 -5.85
CA VAL A 704 -13.95 42.79 -5.88
C VAL A 704 -13.68 43.23 -7.32
N GLN A 705 -13.51 42.27 -8.22
CA GLN A 705 -13.44 42.49 -9.67
C GLN A 705 -14.44 41.59 -10.40
N PRO A 706 -15.70 42.03 -10.59
CA PRO A 706 -16.77 41.19 -11.17
C PRO A 706 -16.46 40.65 -12.57
N ALA A 707 -15.70 41.39 -13.39
CA ALA A 707 -15.33 40.96 -14.74
C ALA A 707 -14.50 39.66 -14.75
N LEU A 708 -13.81 39.34 -13.65
CA LEU A 708 -13.02 38.12 -13.49
C LEU A 708 -13.83 36.91 -12.99
N ARG A 709 -15.15 37.05 -12.73
CA ARG A 709 -16.01 35.98 -12.19
C ARG A 709 -15.41 35.41 -10.89
N LEU A 710 -15.29 34.09 -10.75
CA LEU A 710 -14.71 33.43 -9.56
C LEU A 710 -13.27 33.89 -9.27
N ALA A 711 -12.50 34.30 -10.28
CA ALA A 711 -11.16 34.84 -10.11
C ALA A 711 -11.15 36.29 -9.58
N GLY A 712 -12.31 36.91 -9.41
CA GLY A 712 -12.50 38.29 -8.98
C GLY A 712 -12.75 38.48 -7.49
N ASP A 713 -12.76 37.39 -6.71
CA ASP A 713 -12.87 37.45 -5.26
C ASP A 713 -11.57 37.92 -4.62
N GLY A 714 -11.68 38.67 -3.51
CA GLY A 714 -10.55 39.24 -2.78
C GLY A 714 -10.50 38.81 -1.32
N VAL A 715 -9.54 39.38 -0.61
CA VAL A 715 -9.30 39.12 0.82
C VAL A 715 -9.76 40.33 1.64
N GLY A 716 -10.46 40.06 2.73
CA GLY A 716 -10.85 41.03 3.74
C GLY A 716 -10.53 40.53 5.16
N PRO A 717 -10.77 41.36 6.19
CA PRO A 717 -10.52 41.00 7.58
C PRO A 717 -11.49 39.90 8.06
N ALA A 718 -10.99 38.99 8.88
CA ALA A 718 -11.78 38.02 9.64
C ALA A 718 -11.80 38.42 11.13
N PRO A 719 -12.87 39.05 11.64
CA PRO A 719 -12.91 39.51 13.04
C PRO A 719 -12.96 38.32 14.02
N LEU A 720 -11.79 37.88 14.52
CA LEU A 720 -11.67 36.71 15.40
C LEU A 720 -12.36 36.88 16.75
N GLU A 721 -12.53 38.11 17.23
CA GLU A 721 -13.37 38.40 18.40
C GLU A 721 -14.81 37.86 18.23
N SER A 722 -15.35 37.93 17.01
CA SER A 722 -16.68 37.40 16.69
C SER A 722 -16.70 35.88 16.71
N LEU A 723 -15.64 35.23 16.23
CA LEU A 723 -15.49 33.78 16.37
C LEU A 723 -15.40 33.38 17.86
N GLY A 724 -14.68 34.16 18.67
CA GLY A 724 -14.62 33.99 20.12
C GLY A 724 -16.00 34.07 20.78
N HIS A 725 -16.80 35.09 20.45
CA HIS A 725 -18.17 35.23 20.95
C HIS A 725 -19.08 34.07 20.50
N LEU A 726 -18.97 33.64 19.25
CA LEU A 726 -19.75 32.53 18.70
C LEU A 726 -19.47 31.22 19.46
N CYS A 727 -18.19 30.92 19.69
CA CYS A 727 -17.75 29.74 20.45
C CYS A 727 -18.18 29.82 21.92
N GLU A 728 -18.01 30.99 22.57
CA GLU A 728 -18.42 31.22 23.97
C GLU A 728 -19.94 31.02 24.15
N ALA A 729 -20.74 31.48 23.21
CA ALA A 729 -22.20 31.35 23.24
C ALA A 729 -22.70 29.92 22.94
N ASN A 730 -21.90 29.10 22.24
CA ASN A 730 -22.32 27.78 21.74
C ASN A 730 -21.37 26.63 22.15
N PRO A 731 -21.15 26.39 23.47
CA PRO A 731 -20.16 25.43 23.94
C PRO A 731 -20.47 23.96 23.59
N ALA A 732 -21.71 23.66 23.18
CA ALA A 732 -22.12 22.32 22.74
C ALA A 732 -21.83 22.04 21.26
N VAL A 733 -21.47 23.06 20.46
CA VAL A 733 -21.18 22.91 19.03
C VAL A 733 -19.67 22.82 18.83
N LYS A 734 -19.25 21.90 17.95
CA LYS A 734 -17.85 21.81 17.52
C LYS A 734 -17.64 22.75 16.33
N PHE A 735 -16.62 23.58 16.40
CA PHE A 735 -16.27 24.51 15.32
C PHE A 735 -14.97 24.07 14.64
N LEU A 736 -15.00 24.07 13.31
CA LEU A 736 -13.82 24.13 12.45
C LEU A 736 -13.79 25.54 11.87
N PHE A 737 -12.60 26.11 11.67
CA PHE A 737 -12.52 27.40 11.00
C PHE A 737 -11.24 27.53 10.19
N THR A 738 -11.31 28.38 9.18
CA THR A 738 -10.15 28.86 8.42
C THR A 738 -10.33 30.34 8.13
N VAL A 739 -9.23 31.09 8.16
CA VAL A 739 -9.22 32.52 7.83
C VAL A 739 -8.37 32.74 6.58
N LEU A 740 -8.82 33.65 5.72
CA LEU A 740 -8.15 33.90 4.44
C LEU A 740 -6.99 34.90 4.57
N SER A 741 -7.12 35.90 5.45
CA SER A 741 -6.08 36.91 5.65
C SER A 741 -4.88 36.33 6.38
N ARG A 742 -3.66 36.72 5.95
CA ARG A 742 -2.42 36.37 6.65
C ARG A 742 -2.31 37.06 8.00
N SER A 743 -2.87 38.27 8.16
CA SER A 743 -2.81 39.02 9.42
C SER A 743 -3.52 38.31 10.57
N ASP A 744 -4.49 37.47 10.23
CA ASP A 744 -5.44 36.88 11.18
C ASP A 744 -5.02 35.45 11.58
N GLN A 745 -3.89 34.93 11.09
CA GLN A 745 -3.49 33.53 11.34
C GLN A 745 -2.84 33.29 12.71
N HIS A 746 -2.22 34.32 13.29
CA HIS A 746 -1.46 34.18 14.54
C HIS A 746 -2.35 34.28 15.78
N GLU A 747 -3.32 35.20 15.76
CA GLU A 747 -4.36 35.32 16.78
C GLU A 747 -5.27 34.09 16.73
#